data_AF-A0A9P6BP76-F1
#
_entry.id   AF-A0A9P6BP76-F1
#
_cell.length_a   1.000
_cell.length_b   1.000
_cell.length_c   1.000
_cell.angle_alpha   90.00
_cell.angle_beta   90.00
_cell.angle_gamma   90.00
#
_symmetry.space_group_name_H-M   'P 1'
#
loop_
_entity.id
_entity.type
_entity.pdbx_description
1 polymer ?
#
loop_
_entity_poly.entity_id
_entity_poly.type
_entity_poly.pdbx_seq_one_letter_code
_entity_poly.pdbx_strand_id
1 'polypeptide(L)'
;MAKHISPFDIPLITDRIGSYLTKKDCSNCILANKTFYNLFKSFLWRNIVNTQLKPIDDGYKEALFHNGYFIRKLEIVEFKSERLLQFFAGPPAPCKRLLDFDCALKGDTELQELYMSLLDIVEQNTSLQRCTIHRTYGDDAIHVHKRLFKVISNHPSLRRLRFMDSQGVHHQVYRALLQHLPVNIDTLVLHWSIAAIGDSEDLLEEADWPDNYPRLHTLALGLLLSGHQGSTIIPFIQRCSALENIRIHHYWRSLNNLITIFVDVQRLPNLSSVSFLMSCLEEEDWKLLVTGLKGRIKSFSADITQFRPSAGAFVKAMATHWSETLQVIRIQRQVDVQSEEIELILTTCPNLRTFSVFTTLIEYGRTRSDFNGIKAWIRDDEECATADWVCLGLENLELTFLDCRMLYQGCIDEMDPEIEPRYSQLHQEDWTVKGIQRIYQQLGRLTKMVHLRIGWRSTDSLYFNANMDMSLKYGLDYLKGLKKLRILDISCIRYVKIGQEEVEWMVENWPNLRRIRGLITKTTGRFHGRLSEFEQLDMDGLITPFDIPLIADLIAQYLNKKDYANCIYVSKTFHGLFKRYLWYNVNKRLQGDLDSWTELTPEYRKGILENGQHIRKLSIAEVSPGELLKFLASPSSPCKNLLGLIYASQVYNPSVSHVYLAELVRSNTRLQKLKFKLDEGGNRRGLCDKLVDVIGKHSSLIELDASVTYQAYHDYQEDFLLHLPKTLQKLKLDFYCVADAYEDDSEYSDSSSSDDDGDDGDDGDGIKFYETFGAYPQMKSFTILTRLSKREAPAILSFIRGCSGLERFRVGGISPLVTQKFLAVLSDAHIFSNLTELHFGEATFIEPNWRRLLSGMQGRIKSFSITEVHFIPSPTSFIQAMTTQWAESLEVLRFLDYIELSRMDIEWILSTCSKLTTFTVSHYLNISDWSGNNNVEGSNALSEHENHGNTSTWTCLGLENLEIMFMDIPSSIAPNASSINALENTVENQEQPIVDKVELIYKKLGRLTKLQRLRISWLSENETTRLDMSIKSGLKHMSGLKSLKVLDVSGINTTNIGQDEIEWIVENWPNLFEIRGLFLKQFRDLFGMLDGLDDEDEEFGLLESGSEQLNELAHIQWLKHRRPYMILS
;
A
#
# COMPACT_ATOMS: atom_id res chain seq x y z
N MET A 1 -11.17 9.95 65.61
CA MET A 1 -11.68 10.10 64.23
C MET A 1 -10.63 9.53 63.29
N ALA A 2 -10.98 8.59 62.40
CA ALA A 2 -10.06 8.14 61.37
C ALA A 2 -10.00 9.19 60.24
N LYS A 3 -8.81 9.52 59.72
CA LYS A 3 -8.73 10.20 58.42
C LYS A 3 -9.24 9.23 57.35
N HIS A 4 -10.20 9.68 56.56
CA HIS A 4 -10.69 8.92 55.42
C HIS A 4 -9.59 8.89 54.35
N ILE A 5 -8.84 7.79 54.25
CA ILE A 5 -7.83 7.62 53.22
C ILE A 5 -8.54 7.53 51.87
N SER A 6 -8.14 8.37 50.92
CA SER A 6 -8.62 8.32 49.55
C SER A 6 -7.89 7.20 48.80
N PRO A 7 -8.55 6.43 47.91
CA PRO A 7 -7.85 5.51 47.01
C PRO A 7 -6.76 6.19 46.17
N PHE A 8 -6.87 7.51 45.94
CA PHE A 8 -5.86 8.31 45.24
C PHE A 8 -4.64 8.70 46.09
N ASP A 9 -4.71 8.54 47.42
CA ASP A 9 -3.55 8.72 48.31
C ASP A 9 -2.54 7.56 48.19
N ILE A 10 -2.91 6.48 47.49
CA ILE A 10 -2.05 5.34 47.17
C ILE A 10 -1.40 5.59 45.79
N PRO A 11 -0.08 5.89 45.71
CA PRO A 11 0.54 6.30 44.44
C PRO A 11 0.42 5.24 43.35
N LEU A 12 0.46 3.95 43.68
CA LEU A 12 0.31 2.84 42.72
C LEU A 12 -1.09 2.79 42.08
N ILE A 13 -2.14 3.20 42.81
CA ILE A 13 -3.50 3.29 42.26
C ILE A 13 -3.59 4.51 41.34
N THR A 14 -3.06 5.66 41.76
CA THR A 14 -2.99 6.87 40.93
C THR A 14 -2.13 6.66 39.67
N ASP A 15 -1.01 5.93 39.75
CA ASP A 15 -0.18 5.55 38.61
C ASP A 15 -0.90 4.60 37.64
N ARG A 16 -1.57 3.56 38.16
CA ARG A 16 -2.37 2.66 37.32
C ARG A 16 -3.51 3.39 36.65
N ILE A 17 -4.33 4.12 37.41
CA ILE A 17 -5.44 4.92 36.86
C ILE A 17 -4.89 5.89 35.81
N GLY A 18 -3.89 6.72 36.15
CA GLY A 18 -3.29 7.68 35.22
C GLY A 18 -2.55 7.09 34.02
N SER A 19 -2.29 5.77 33.99
CA SER A 19 -1.79 5.03 32.82
C SER A 19 -2.89 4.44 31.94
N TYR A 20 -4.07 4.16 32.51
CA TYR A 20 -5.27 3.73 31.78
C TYR A 20 -6.15 4.89 31.32
N LEU A 21 -6.14 6.00 32.06
CA LEU A 21 -6.67 7.27 31.58
C LEU A 21 -5.93 7.57 30.29
N THR A 22 -6.68 7.66 29.20
CA THR A 22 -6.13 8.26 28.01
C THR A 22 -5.83 9.73 28.32
N LYS A 23 -5.12 10.46 27.46
CA LYS A 23 -4.96 11.88 27.73
C LYS A 23 -6.30 12.56 27.94
N LYS A 24 -7.32 12.10 27.19
CA LYS A 24 -8.68 12.65 27.29
C LYS A 24 -9.10 12.73 28.73
N ASP A 25 -8.97 11.63 29.42
CA ASP A 25 -9.52 11.48 30.74
C ASP A 25 -8.65 12.26 31.75
N CYS A 26 -7.34 12.39 31.51
CA CYS A 26 -6.45 13.29 32.25
C CYS A 26 -6.87 14.77 32.22
N SER A 27 -7.25 15.39 31.07
CA SER A 27 -7.72 16.80 31.09
C SER A 27 -8.97 16.99 31.93
N ASN A 28 -9.98 16.13 31.75
CA ASN A 28 -11.22 16.27 32.53
C ASN A 28 -10.96 16.04 34.02
N CYS A 29 -10.01 15.15 34.36
CA CYS A 29 -9.59 14.97 35.74
C CYS A 29 -8.97 16.25 36.29
N ILE A 30 -7.97 16.86 35.64
CA ILE A 30 -7.36 18.09 36.19
C ILE A 30 -8.32 19.28 36.24
N LEU A 31 -9.37 19.29 35.41
CA LEU A 31 -10.44 20.30 35.44
C LEU A 31 -11.52 20.04 36.50
N ALA A 32 -11.58 18.84 37.09
CA ALA A 32 -12.65 18.46 38.02
C ALA A 32 -12.51 19.13 39.41
N ASN A 33 -11.29 19.20 39.96
CA ASN A 33 -10.99 19.89 41.24
C ASN A 33 -9.46 20.00 41.47
N LYS A 34 -9.04 20.80 42.47
CA LYS A 34 -7.63 21.01 42.83
C LYS A 34 -6.87 19.74 43.26
N THR A 35 -7.54 18.73 43.80
CA THR A 35 -6.91 17.45 44.17
C THR A 35 -6.60 16.64 42.92
N PHE A 36 -7.57 16.48 42.03
CA PHE A 36 -7.38 15.82 40.74
C PHE A 36 -6.41 16.59 39.83
N TYR A 37 -6.38 17.92 39.89
CA TYR A 37 -5.33 18.73 39.25
C TYR A 37 -3.94 18.29 39.71
N ASN A 38 -3.70 18.21 41.01
CA ASN A 38 -2.38 17.84 41.54
C ASN A 38 -2.01 16.37 41.31
N LEU A 39 -2.98 15.46 41.33
CA LEU A 39 -2.79 14.04 41.02
C LEU A 39 -2.51 13.81 39.53
N PHE A 40 -3.34 14.37 38.65
CA PHE A 40 -3.32 14.04 37.23
C PHE A 40 -2.47 14.97 36.37
N LYS A 41 -1.97 16.11 36.88
CA LYS A 41 -0.99 16.94 36.14
C LYS A 41 0.24 16.14 35.71
N SER A 42 0.83 15.32 36.59
CA SER A 42 2.00 14.51 36.24
C SER A 42 1.72 13.47 35.17
N PHE A 43 0.46 13.10 34.96
CA PHE A 43 0.05 12.15 33.92
C PHE A 43 -0.23 12.90 32.64
N LEU A 44 -1.04 13.95 32.72
CA LEU A 44 -1.21 14.99 31.70
C LEU A 44 0.10 15.65 31.25
N TRP A 45 1.23 15.35 31.93
CA TRP A 45 2.62 15.72 31.67
C TRP A 45 3.61 14.50 31.70
N ARG A 46 3.29 13.27 31.18
CA ARG A 46 4.24 12.10 31.04
C ARG A 46 4.64 11.47 29.64
N ASN A 47 3.75 11.44 28.64
CA ASN A 47 3.75 10.99 27.20
C ASN A 47 2.72 11.77 26.21
N ILE A 48 2.85 13.04 25.70
CA ILE A 48 1.96 13.87 24.76
C ILE A 48 1.50 13.17 23.42
N VAL A 49 0.81 13.82 22.44
CA VAL A 49 0.71 13.40 21.01
C VAL A 49 1.12 14.48 19.97
N ASN A 50 2.42 14.73 19.83
CA ASN A 50 3.16 15.23 18.67
C ASN A 50 2.61 16.55 18.13
N THR A 51 1.71 16.51 17.14
CA THR A 51 0.90 17.66 16.63
C THR A 51 0.15 18.49 17.69
N GLN A 52 0.37 18.21 18.96
CA GLN A 52 0.42 19.16 20.07
C GLN A 52 1.36 20.38 19.91
N LEU A 53 1.74 20.85 18.69
CA LEU A 53 2.54 22.09 18.50
C LEU A 53 2.44 22.83 17.09
N LYS A 54 2.02 24.09 16.68
CA LYS A 54 1.38 25.50 16.97
C LYS A 54 2.45 26.55 17.31
N PRO A 55 2.21 27.87 17.55
CA PRO A 55 3.26 28.61 18.16
C PRO A 55 3.37 27.94 19.51
N ILE A 56 4.59 27.65 19.89
CA ILE A 56 4.89 27.96 21.26
C ILE A 56 4.74 29.47 21.37
N ASP A 57 3.56 29.90 21.80
CA ASP A 57 3.43 31.14 22.54
C ASP A 57 4.21 31.00 23.85
N ASP A 58 4.49 32.12 24.50
CA ASP A 58 5.33 32.13 25.69
C ASP A 58 4.63 31.46 26.90
N GLY A 59 3.29 31.44 26.94
CA GLY A 59 2.53 30.79 28.01
C GLY A 59 2.69 29.27 28.03
N TYR A 60 2.84 28.63 26.88
CA TYR A 60 3.17 27.21 26.77
C TYR A 60 4.67 26.98 26.38
N LYS A 61 5.54 28.00 26.48
CA LYS A 61 6.95 27.82 26.97
C LYS A 61 6.96 27.64 28.48
N GLU A 62 6.32 28.55 29.19
CA GLU A 62 6.26 28.60 30.65
C GLU A 62 5.62 27.31 31.21
N ALA A 63 4.51 26.85 30.62
CA ALA A 63 3.91 25.56 31.01
C ALA A 63 4.80 24.33 30.70
N LEU A 64 5.64 24.38 29.66
CA LEU A 64 6.63 23.32 29.38
C LEU A 64 7.72 23.28 30.46
N PHE A 65 8.25 24.45 30.79
CA PHE A 65 9.31 24.66 31.76
C PHE A 65 8.86 24.20 33.15
N HIS A 66 7.71 24.67 33.63
CA HIS A 66 7.19 24.33 34.96
C HIS A 66 6.75 22.89 35.16
N ASN A 67 6.50 22.12 34.10
CA ASN A 67 6.09 20.72 34.20
C ASN A 67 7.19 19.73 33.74
N GLY A 68 8.35 20.23 33.29
CA GLY A 68 9.38 19.48 32.56
C GLY A 68 9.96 18.20 33.21
N TYR A 69 9.81 18.04 34.51
CA TYR A 69 10.36 16.91 35.26
C TYR A 69 9.41 15.70 35.43
N PHE A 70 8.15 15.79 35.01
CA PHE A 70 7.18 14.67 35.09
C PHE A 70 7.34 13.61 33.99
N ILE A 71 8.29 13.80 33.08
CA ILE A 71 8.18 13.42 31.67
C ILE A 71 8.89 12.13 31.31
N ARG A 72 8.30 11.33 30.42
CA ARG A 72 8.64 9.91 30.20
C ARG A 72 8.48 9.37 28.76
N LYS A 73 7.30 9.15 28.10
CA LYS A 73 7.20 8.96 26.59
C LYS A 73 7.29 10.31 25.87
N LEU A 74 7.61 10.39 24.56
CA LEU A 74 8.07 11.58 23.81
C LEU A 74 8.15 11.36 22.25
N GLU A 75 8.03 12.34 21.29
CA GLU A 75 7.84 12.18 19.79
C GLU A 75 7.65 13.47 18.93
N ILE A 76 8.42 13.67 17.83
CA ILE A 76 8.28 14.68 16.74
C ILE A 76 7.86 13.79 15.59
N VAL A 77 6.91 14.23 14.80
CA VAL A 77 6.65 13.66 13.52
C VAL A 77 6.21 14.77 12.57
N GLU A 78 7.13 15.08 11.65
CA GLU A 78 7.16 16.14 10.65
C GLU A 78 7.00 17.56 11.19
N PHE A 79 7.85 18.48 10.73
CA PHE A 79 7.72 19.90 11.08
C PHE A 79 8.60 20.84 10.25
N LYS A 80 8.50 22.17 10.44
CA LYS A 80 9.24 23.22 9.70
C LYS A 80 9.23 24.64 10.38
N SER A 81 10.02 24.96 11.42
CA SER A 81 10.20 26.32 12.06
C SER A 81 11.13 26.40 13.30
N GLU A 82 12.44 26.30 13.12
CA GLU A 82 13.48 26.99 13.91
C GLU A 82 13.54 26.92 15.46
N ARG A 83 12.54 27.45 16.16
CA ARG A 83 12.72 28.14 17.46
C ARG A 83 12.66 27.24 18.69
N LEU A 84 12.95 25.97 18.45
CA LEU A 84 12.04 24.96 18.97
C LEU A 84 12.79 23.65 19.45
N LEU A 85 13.95 23.26 18.87
CA LEU A 85 15.06 22.46 19.47
C LEU A 85 15.87 23.36 20.39
N GLN A 86 16.16 24.56 19.89
CA GLN A 86 16.83 25.67 20.57
C GLN A 86 16.24 26.01 21.97
N PHE A 87 15.09 25.48 22.36
CA PHE A 87 14.49 25.63 23.69
C PHE A 87 14.55 24.38 24.59
N PHE A 88 14.66 23.19 24.02
CA PHE A 88 14.72 21.95 24.80
C PHE A 88 16.15 21.45 24.95
N ALA A 89 16.99 21.66 23.94
CA ALA A 89 18.43 21.82 24.13
C ALA A 89 18.74 22.99 25.08
N GLY A 90 18.04 24.10 24.84
CA GLY A 90 18.34 25.42 25.42
C GLY A 90 18.33 25.42 26.95
N PRO A 91 19.36 25.98 27.61
CA PRO A 91 19.39 26.07 29.06
C PRO A 91 18.35 27.09 29.57
N PRO A 92 17.57 26.77 30.63
CA PRO A 92 17.58 25.51 31.39
C PRO A 92 16.64 24.48 30.75
N ALA A 93 17.19 23.39 30.22
CA ALA A 93 16.43 22.37 29.51
C ALA A 93 15.26 21.80 30.36
N PRO A 94 14.01 21.92 29.90
CA PRO A 94 12.80 21.33 30.50
C PRO A 94 12.74 19.79 30.49
N CYS A 95 13.84 19.09 30.19
CA CYS A 95 13.86 17.73 29.68
C CYS A 95 15.06 16.97 30.28
N LYS A 96 14.93 16.44 31.51
CA LYS A 96 16.06 15.79 32.25
C LYS A 96 15.72 14.45 32.88
N ARG A 97 14.61 13.87 32.43
CA ARG A 97 13.98 12.67 33.00
C ARG A 97 13.41 11.75 31.94
N LEU A 98 13.77 12.01 30.69
CA LEU A 98 13.28 11.23 29.57
C LEU A 98 13.56 9.77 29.86
N LEU A 99 12.49 9.00 29.87
CA LEU A 99 12.66 7.68 29.31
C LEU A 99 12.85 7.96 27.82
N ASP A 100 12.05 8.85 27.21
CA ASP A 100 11.79 9.00 25.79
C ASP A 100 12.05 10.33 25.08
N PHE A 101 12.22 10.24 23.77
CA PHE A 101 12.44 11.17 22.69
C PHE A 101 12.10 10.37 21.40
N ASP A 102 11.26 10.85 20.44
CA ASP A 102 10.69 10.06 19.29
C ASP A 102 10.54 10.90 17.95
N CYS A 103 11.60 11.50 17.37
CA CYS A 103 11.56 12.54 16.29
C CYS A 103 11.19 12.18 14.80
N ALA A 104 10.83 13.17 13.95
CA ALA A 104 10.78 13.14 12.47
C ALA A 104 10.74 14.58 11.88
N LEU A 105 11.57 14.92 10.90
CA LEU A 105 12.17 16.25 10.77
C LEU A 105 12.12 16.95 9.37
N LYS A 106 11.07 17.71 9.01
CA LYS A 106 10.75 18.15 7.62
C LYS A 106 11.30 19.56 7.20
N GLY A 107 11.36 19.91 5.90
CA GLY A 107 12.11 21.08 5.34
C GLY A 107 12.71 20.81 3.93
N ASP A 108 13.81 21.49 3.52
CA ASP A 108 14.74 20.93 2.49
C ASP A 108 16.27 21.27 2.56
N THR A 109 16.75 22.25 3.34
CA THR A 109 18.13 22.83 3.18
C THR A 109 18.88 23.35 4.46
N GLU A 110 18.46 23.12 5.72
CA GLU A 110 19.08 23.72 6.94
C GLU A 110 19.28 22.71 8.09
N LEU A 111 19.29 21.39 7.83
CA LEU A 111 19.24 20.43 8.94
C LEU A 111 20.54 20.25 9.71
N GLN A 112 21.71 20.70 9.24
CA GLN A 112 22.92 20.65 10.06
C GLN A 112 22.74 21.45 11.38
N GLU A 113 22.16 22.66 11.25
CA GLU A 113 21.46 23.37 12.33
C GLU A 113 20.12 22.66 12.65
N LEU A 114 20.16 21.36 12.91
CA LEU A 114 19.25 20.66 13.78
C LEU A 114 20.05 19.76 14.71
N TYR A 115 20.93 18.90 14.21
CA TYR A 115 21.50 17.79 14.99
C TYR A 115 22.00 18.19 16.35
N MET A 116 22.82 19.23 16.43
CA MET A 116 23.43 19.64 17.68
C MET A 116 22.40 19.84 18.82
N SER A 117 21.28 20.52 18.58
CA SER A 117 20.23 20.72 19.60
C SER A 117 19.34 19.50 19.83
N LEU A 118 19.19 18.61 18.85
CA LEU A 118 18.57 17.31 19.10
C LEU A 118 19.44 16.48 20.06
N LEU A 119 20.72 16.37 19.71
CA LEU A 119 21.76 15.70 20.46
C LEU A 119 21.94 16.28 21.85
N ASP A 120 21.77 17.60 22.02
CA ASP A 120 21.74 18.25 23.33
C ASP A 120 20.64 17.67 24.24
N ILE A 121 19.45 17.33 23.72
CA ILE A 121 18.40 16.71 24.55
C ILE A 121 18.69 15.24 24.80
N VAL A 122 19.17 14.53 23.79
CA VAL A 122 19.55 13.12 23.90
C VAL A 122 20.58 13.01 25.04
N GLU A 123 21.71 13.71 24.92
CA GLU A 123 22.82 13.77 25.88
C GLU A 123 22.38 14.17 27.29
N GLN A 124 21.44 15.10 27.42
CA GLN A 124 20.91 15.54 28.72
C GLN A 124 20.04 14.52 29.45
N ASN A 125 19.76 13.36 28.86
CA ASN A 125 18.86 12.36 29.42
C ASN A 125 19.45 10.96 29.49
N THR A 126 20.06 10.61 30.61
CA THR A 126 20.68 9.29 30.82
C THR A 126 19.71 8.18 31.27
N SER A 127 18.45 8.48 31.61
CA SER A 127 17.44 7.54 32.16
C SER A 127 16.70 6.67 31.12
N LEU A 128 17.31 6.50 29.97
CA LEU A 128 16.71 6.49 28.64
C LEU A 128 16.44 5.08 28.08
N GLN A 129 15.46 4.82 27.20
CA GLN A 129 14.88 3.44 27.09
C GLN A 129 14.52 2.79 25.72
N ARG A 130 14.03 3.56 24.73
CA ARG A 130 13.73 3.45 23.26
C ARG A 130 13.49 4.83 22.33
N CYS A 131 14.12 5.80 21.48
CA CYS A 131 15.29 6.33 20.52
C CYS A 131 15.66 5.85 18.96
N THR A 132 15.32 6.59 17.88
CA THR A 132 15.13 6.44 16.36
C THR A 132 14.72 7.83 15.79
N ILE A 133 14.52 8.23 14.56
CA ILE A 133 13.95 9.54 14.17
C ILE A 133 13.56 9.27 12.73
N HIS A 134 13.13 10.31 12.04
CA HIS A 134 13.23 10.30 10.61
C HIS A 134 14.17 11.44 10.16
N ARG A 135 15.14 11.02 9.35
CA ARG A 135 16.07 11.59 8.36
C ARG A 135 17.05 12.84 8.51
N THR A 136 18.39 12.68 8.29
CA THR A 136 19.61 13.55 8.52
C THR A 136 19.83 14.66 7.54
N TYR A 137 20.83 14.51 6.72
CA TYR A 137 21.40 15.48 5.84
C TYR A 137 22.28 14.72 4.85
N GLY A 138 22.63 15.36 3.73
CA GLY A 138 23.65 14.86 2.81
C GLY A 138 24.99 14.54 3.48
N ASP A 139 25.90 14.04 2.66
CA ASP A 139 27.24 13.61 3.06
C ASP A 139 28.05 14.67 3.84
N ASP A 140 27.71 15.97 3.73
CA ASP A 140 28.26 17.09 4.50
C ASP A 140 28.14 16.99 6.04
N ALA A 141 27.42 15.99 6.58
CA ALA A 141 27.08 15.87 8.00
C ALA A 141 27.99 14.96 8.85
N ILE A 142 29.20 14.61 8.40
CA ILE A 142 30.12 13.72 9.16
C ILE A 142 30.39 14.22 10.61
N HIS A 143 30.47 15.53 10.85
CA HIS A 143 30.65 16.07 12.22
C HIS A 143 29.43 15.86 13.13
N VAL A 144 28.22 15.89 12.56
CA VAL A 144 26.96 15.61 13.26
C VAL A 144 26.94 14.16 13.73
N HIS A 145 27.37 13.26 12.85
CA HIS A 145 27.48 11.84 13.13
C HIS A 145 28.43 11.56 14.28
N LYS A 146 29.69 12.01 14.18
CA LYS A 146 30.68 11.86 15.26
C LYS A 146 30.14 12.31 16.63
N ARG A 147 29.32 13.37 16.69
CA ARG A 147 28.65 13.77 17.95
C ARG A 147 27.52 12.82 18.34
N LEU A 148 26.60 12.52 17.44
CA LEU A 148 25.44 11.65 17.68
C LEU A 148 25.87 10.29 18.25
N PHE A 149 26.92 9.74 17.66
CA PHE A 149 27.55 8.52 18.10
C PHE A 149 28.04 8.64 19.56
N LYS A 150 28.90 9.64 19.83
CA LYS A 150 29.43 9.91 21.17
C LYS A 150 28.33 10.14 22.21
N VAL A 151 27.22 10.76 21.83
CA VAL A 151 26.07 10.90 22.72
C VAL A 151 25.51 9.52 23.05
N ILE A 152 25.24 8.67 22.05
CA ILE A 152 24.57 7.38 22.20
C ILE A 152 25.26 6.38 23.15
N SER A 153 26.59 6.39 23.34
CA SER A 153 27.21 5.54 24.40
C SER A 153 26.82 5.93 25.81
N ASN A 154 26.66 7.23 26.07
CA ASN A 154 26.58 7.79 27.41
C ASN A 154 25.25 7.49 28.13
N HIS A 155 24.42 6.62 27.55
CA HIS A 155 23.07 6.35 27.97
C HIS A 155 22.83 4.86 28.34
N PRO A 156 23.59 4.24 29.26
CA PRO A 156 23.52 2.80 29.55
C PRO A 156 22.16 2.24 30.04
N SER A 157 21.19 3.09 30.33
CA SER A 157 19.78 2.72 30.58
C SER A 157 19.06 2.24 29.33
N LEU A 158 19.58 2.62 28.16
CA LEU A 158 19.10 2.26 26.85
C LEU A 158 18.83 0.79 26.90
N ARG A 159 17.55 0.51 26.73
CA ARG A 159 17.25 -0.75 26.17
C ARG A 159 17.37 -0.53 24.71
N ARG A 160 16.38 0.01 24.02
CA ARG A 160 16.30 -0.15 22.59
C ARG A 160 17.38 0.72 21.88
N LEU A 161 17.50 0.68 20.56
CA LEU A 161 17.63 1.79 19.58
C LEU A 161 16.67 1.42 18.46
N ARG A 162 16.59 2.20 17.40
CA ARG A 162 16.39 1.78 15.99
C ARG A 162 16.70 3.05 15.15
N PHE A 163 16.90 3.06 13.84
CA PHE A 163 16.93 4.28 13.02
C PHE A 163 16.01 4.17 11.73
N MET A 164 15.29 5.19 11.19
CA MET A 164 14.22 5.07 10.12
C MET A 164 14.11 6.19 9.00
N ASP A 165 14.16 5.96 7.64
CA ASP A 165 13.68 6.78 6.44
C ASP A 165 14.69 7.47 5.40
N SER A 166 15.97 7.10 5.19
CA SER A 166 17.02 8.05 4.68
C SER A 166 17.24 8.17 3.17
N GLN A 167 18.03 9.17 2.72
CA GLN A 167 18.38 9.42 1.31
C GLN A 167 19.86 9.75 0.92
N GLY A 168 20.88 9.56 1.77
CA GLY A 168 22.29 9.51 1.29
C GLY A 168 23.35 10.15 2.19
N VAL A 169 24.11 9.37 2.96
CA VAL A 169 25.34 9.83 3.62
C VAL A 169 26.21 8.65 4.02
N HIS A 170 27.51 8.84 4.26
CA HIS A 170 28.55 7.87 3.91
C HIS A 170 28.70 6.55 4.70
N HIS A 171 29.51 5.64 4.17
CA HIS A 171 29.67 4.29 4.71
C HIS A 171 30.54 4.22 5.96
N GLN A 172 31.43 5.19 6.23
CA GLN A 172 32.13 5.25 7.52
C GLN A 172 31.33 5.91 8.64
N VAL A 173 30.11 6.33 8.32
CA VAL A 173 29.09 6.68 9.31
C VAL A 173 28.18 5.47 9.58
N TYR A 174 27.93 4.64 8.55
CA TYR A 174 27.50 3.27 8.79
C TYR A 174 28.54 2.52 9.66
N ARG A 175 29.82 2.82 9.42
CA ARG A 175 30.91 2.68 10.38
C ARG A 175 30.47 3.51 11.64
N ALA A 176 31.02 4.65 12.06
CA ALA A 176 31.17 4.94 13.50
C ALA A 176 29.97 5.03 14.50
N LEU A 177 28.67 4.91 14.16
CA LEU A 177 27.72 4.45 15.20
C LEU A 177 28.01 3.01 15.60
N LEU A 178 28.83 2.28 14.84
CA LEU A 178 29.59 1.14 15.28
C LEU A 178 31.14 1.52 15.62
N GLN A 179 31.58 2.44 16.48
CA GLN A 179 32.67 2.31 17.55
C GLN A 179 32.59 1.84 19.22
N HIS A 180 31.74 2.08 20.39
CA HIS A 180 30.65 3.20 20.97
C HIS A 180 29.53 2.46 21.94
N LEU A 181 28.41 1.78 21.46
CA LEU A 181 26.97 1.72 22.00
C LEU A 181 26.88 1.15 23.43
N PRO A 182 25.72 0.98 24.13
CA PRO A 182 25.74 0.51 25.53
C PRO A 182 25.10 -0.87 25.87
N VAL A 183 25.90 -1.95 26.09
CA VAL A 183 25.65 -3.44 26.26
C VAL A 183 24.26 -3.93 26.70
N ASN A 184 23.49 -3.12 27.41
CA ASN A 184 22.16 -3.41 27.92
C ASN A 184 21.06 -3.64 26.87
N ILE A 185 21.44 -3.68 25.59
CA ILE A 185 20.67 -3.38 24.37
C ILE A 185 20.14 -4.91 23.78
N ASP A 186 19.09 -5.55 23.01
CA ASP A 186 17.72 -5.52 22.11
C ASP A 186 17.71 -5.68 20.58
N THR A 187 17.60 -4.58 19.83
CA THR A 187 16.82 -4.40 18.58
C THR A 187 17.09 -3.12 17.76
N LEU A 188 17.56 -3.24 16.53
CA LEU A 188 18.25 -2.16 15.79
C LEU A 188 17.79 -1.86 14.36
N VAL A 189 16.71 -1.08 14.09
CA VAL A 189 16.57 -0.53 12.70
C VAL A 189 17.74 0.46 12.52
N LEU A 190 18.05 0.86 11.30
CA LEU A 190 18.63 2.08 10.75
C LEU A 190 18.24 2.06 9.26
N HIS A 191 17.16 2.72 8.87
CA HIS A 191 16.65 2.65 7.51
C HIS A 191 17.35 3.73 6.70
N TRP A 192 18.57 3.42 6.25
CA TRP A 192 19.49 4.37 5.65
C TRP A 192 19.81 4.32 4.14
N SER A 193 20.23 5.43 3.54
CA SER A 193 20.72 5.51 2.17
C SER A 193 22.16 6.02 2.21
N ILE A 194 23.04 5.45 1.38
CA ILE A 194 24.39 5.97 1.10
C ILE A 194 24.20 6.51 -0.30
N ALA A 195 24.55 7.78 -0.50
CA ALA A 195 24.86 8.23 -1.84
C ALA A 195 26.07 7.40 -2.31
N ALA A 196 26.10 6.97 -3.57
CA ALA A 196 27.16 6.10 -4.07
C ALA A 196 28.48 6.87 -4.32
N ILE A 197 28.96 7.59 -3.31
CA ILE A 197 30.15 8.43 -3.35
C ILE A 197 31.40 7.55 -3.33
N GLY A 198 32.45 8.05 -3.97
CA GLY A 198 33.74 7.38 -4.17
C GLY A 198 34.55 7.20 -2.89
N ASP A 199 35.69 6.52 -3.06
CA ASP A 199 36.50 5.97 -1.98
C ASP A 199 37.33 7.04 -1.24
N SER A 200 36.67 7.85 -0.42
CA SER A 200 37.29 8.48 0.77
C SER A 200 37.76 7.37 1.71
N GLU A 201 39.05 7.30 1.97
CA GLU A 201 39.66 6.38 2.95
C GLU A 201 40.28 7.12 4.18
N ASP A 202 39.79 8.34 4.53
CA ASP A 202 40.55 9.33 5.36
C ASP A 202 39.87 10.11 6.54
N LEU A 203 38.70 9.73 7.08
CA LEU A 203 37.92 10.61 7.99
C LEU A 203 37.63 10.11 9.44
N LEU A 204 38.13 8.98 9.94
CA LEU A 204 37.68 8.32 11.19
C LEU A 204 38.71 7.30 11.80
N GLU A 205 39.12 7.45 13.08
CA GLU A 205 40.20 6.69 13.82
C GLU A 205 39.84 5.27 14.42
N GLU A 206 40.37 4.11 13.97
CA GLU A 206 39.89 2.78 14.42
C GLU A 206 39.96 2.46 15.96
N ALA A 207 38.83 2.65 16.66
CA ALA A 207 38.53 2.06 17.98
C ALA A 207 38.20 0.53 17.90
N ASP A 208 37.48 -0.11 18.83
CA ASP A 208 37.42 -1.60 18.91
C ASP A 208 36.06 -2.28 19.16
N TRP A 209 35.89 -3.52 18.65
CA TRP A 209 34.63 -4.30 18.77
C TRP A 209 34.36 -4.66 20.22
N PRO A 210 33.13 -4.47 20.75
CA PRO A 210 32.74 -4.99 22.04
C PRO A 210 32.46 -6.49 21.86
N ASP A 211 32.82 -7.30 22.85
CA ASP A 211 32.98 -8.74 22.66
C ASP A 211 31.72 -9.46 22.14
N ASN A 212 30.57 -9.12 22.71
CA ASN A 212 29.34 -9.84 22.46
C ASN A 212 28.12 -8.99 22.71
N TYR A 213 27.03 -9.43 22.09
CA TYR A 213 25.75 -8.76 22.07
C TYR A 213 24.67 -9.72 22.63
N PRO A 214 24.57 -9.86 23.97
CA PRO A 214 23.91 -10.99 24.64
C PRO A 214 22.44 -10.78 24.99
N ARG A 215 21.93 -9.55 24.83
CA ARG A 215 20.50 -9.20 24.90
C ARG A 215 19.98 -8.74 23.55
N LEU A 216 20.80 -8.76 22.49
CA LEU A 216 20.40 -8.43 21.14
C LEU A 216 19.56 -9.62 20.73
N HIS A 217 18.27 -9.38 20.83
CA HIS A 217 17.28 -10.16 20.17
C HIS A 217 17.17 -9.47 18.81
N THR A 218 15.95 -9.32 18.38
CA THR A 218 15.46 -8.45 17.34
C THR A 218 16.49 -7.80 16.33
N LEU A 219 17.20 -8.54 15.46
CA LEU A 219 17.94 -8.31 14.15
C LEU A 219 17.24 -7.91 12.74
N ALA A 220 17.24 -6.68 12.20
CA ALA A 220 16.90 -5.89 10.96
C ALA A 220 17.96 -4.64 10.62
N LEU A 221 19.10 -4.36 9.80
CA LEU A 221 19.99 -4.61 8.51
C LEU A 221 19.53 -4.76 6.93
N GLY A 222 19.19 -3.74 6.08
CA GLY A 222 18.65 -3.72 4.67
C GLY A 222 19.17 -2.78 3.51
N LEU A 223 20.39 -2.86 2.91
CA LEU A 223 21.11 -1.81 2.12
C LEU A 223 20.88 -2.04 0.59
N LEU A 224 20.99 -1.04 -0.31
CA LEU A 224 21.70 -1.29 -1.59
C LEU A 224 23.10 -1.76 -1.18
N LEU A 225 23.34 -3.00 -0.75
CA LEU A 225 24.66 -3.39 -0.27
C LEU A 225 25.63 -3.18 -1.44
N SER A 226 26.68 -2.40 -1.21
CA SER A 226 27.86 -2.45 -2.05
C SER A 226 28.60 -3.76 -1.73
N GLY A 227 29.77 -3.98 -2.33
CA GLY A 227 30.66 -5.05 -1.86
C GLY A 227 31.11 -4.79 -0.41
N HIS A 228 31.51 -3.56 -0.14
CA HIS A 228 32.37 -3.18 0.98
C HIS A 228 31.66 -3.30 2.33
N GLN A 229 30.39 -2.90 2.45
CA GLN A 229 29.67 -3.06 3.73
C GLN A 229 29.29 -4.53 4.03
N GLY A 230 29.61 -5.50 3.16
CA GLY A 230 29.56 -6.93 3.50
C GLY A 230 30.52 -7.31 4.64
N SER A 231 31.72 -6.69 4.67
CA SER A 231 32.83 -6.89 5.65
C SER A 231 32.47 -6.72 7.12
N THR A 232 31.24 -6.32 7.38
CA THR A 232 30.90 -5.29 8.34
C THR A 232 29.65 -5.69 9.09
N ILE A 233 28.65 -6.14 8.34
CA ILE A 233 27.57 -7.00 8.81
C ILE A 233 28.12 -8.24 9.52
N ILE A 234 29.08 -8.90 8.87
CA ILE A 234 29.45 -10.27 9.22
C ILE A 234 30.02 -10.32 10.64
N PRO A 235 31.04 -9.49 11.00
CA PRO A 235 31.58 -9.49 12.36
C PRO A 235 30.59 -8.93 13.38
N PHE A 236 29.68 -8.03 12.98
CA PHE A 236 28.61 -7.58 13.84
C PHE A 236 27.73 -8.74 14.29
N ILE A 237 27.06 -9.38 13.34
CA ILE A 237 25.98 -10.31 13.64
C ILE A 237 26.49 -11.54 14.37
N GLN A 238 27.72 -11.96 14.06
CA GLN A 238 28.38 -13.09 14.73
C GLN A 238 28.56 -12.88 16.25
N ARG A 239 28.53 -11.64 16.75
CA ARG A 239 28.58 -11.30 18.18
C ARG A 239 27.22 -11.33 18.86
N CYS A 240 26.14 -11.25 18.08
CA CYS A 240 24.77 -11.25 18.55
C CYS A 240 24.30 -12.68 18.85
N SER A 241 24.11 -13.03 20.12
CA SER A 241 23.87 -14.44 20.49
C SER A 241 22.40 -14.74 20.83
N ALA A 242 21.66 -13.78 21.39
CA ALA A 242 20.28 -13.96 21.87
C ALA A 242 19.20 -13.78 20.79
N LEU A 243 19.51 -14.25 19.58
CA LEU A 243 19.12 -13.65 18.32
C LEU A 243 18.04 -14.41 17.52
N GLU A 244 16.74 -14.13 17.70
CA GLU A 244 15.59 -14.97 17.31
C GLU A 244 14.80 -14.76 15.96
N ASN A 245 14.95 -13.80 15.04
CA ASN A 245 14.03 -13.44 13.87
C ASN A 245 14.53 -12.63 12.56
N ILE A 246 15.64 -12.82 11.83
CA ILE A 246 16.26 -11.73 10.96
C ILE A 246 15.35 -10.94 9.99
N ARG A 247 15.26 -9.59 9.93
CA ARG A 247 14.60 -8.89 8.79
C ARG A 247 15.56 -8.53 7.63
N ILE A 248 15.12 -8.02 6.46
CA ILE A 248 15.92 -7.20 5.49
C ILE A 248 15.02 -6.22 4.72
N HIS A 249 15.56 -5.05 4.35
CA HIS A 249 14.99 -4.05 3.43
C HIS A 249 16.05 -3.54 2.39
N HIS A 250 15.72 -2.51 1.56
CA HIS A 250 16.42 -1.69 0.52
C HIS A 250 17.65 -2.12 -0.31
N TYR A 251 18.06 -1.35 -1.35
CA TYR A 251 18.15 -1.88 -2.74
C TYR A 251 19.26 -2.92 -3.18
N TRP A 252 19.67 -3.91 -2.37
CA TRP A 252 20.85 -4.82 -2.50
C TRP A 252 21.29 -5.33 -3.93
N ARG A 253 22.51 -4.99 -4.45
CA ARG A 253 23.13 -5.43 -5.75
C ARG A 253 23.81 -6.84 -6.06
N SER A 254 24.08 -7.83 -5.16
CA SER A 254 24.80 -9.18 -5.37
C SER A 254 25.01 -10.15 -4.11
N LEU A 255 24.30 -11.29 -3.94
CA LEU A 255 23.92 -11.91 -2.62
C LEU A 255 25.04 -12.69 -1.97
N ASN A 256 26.14 -12.90 -2.67
CA ASN A 256 27.36 -13.51 -2.15
C ASN A 256 27.72 -12.99 -0.73
N ASN A 257 27.53 -11.69 -0.48
CA ASN A 257 27.80 -11.03 0.82
C ASN A 257 26.69 -11.19 1.88
N LEU A 258 25.66 -12.00 1.61
CA LEU A 258 24.61 -12.43 2.55
C LEU A 258 24.63 -13.93 2.78
N ILE A 259 24.81 -14.74 1.73
CA ILE A 259 25.04 -16.19 1.91
C ILE A 259 26.21 -16.41 2.86
N THR A 260 27.32 -15.69 2.65
CA THR A 260 28.46 -15.68 3.58
C THR A 260 28.04 -15.36 5.01
N ILE A 261 27.22 -14.32 5.22
CA ILE A 261 26.65 -14.03 6.56
C ILE A 261 25.97 -15.28 7.11
N PHE A 262 25.07 -15.94 6.38
CA PHE A 262 24.23 -17.06 6.85
C PHE A 262 24.94 -18.39 7.03
N VAL A 263 25.87 -18.70 6.13
CA VAL A 263 26.73 -19.89 6.19
C VAL A 263 27.62 -19.82 7.43
N ASP A 264 28.15 -18.64 7.77
CA ASP A 264 28.90 -18.39 9.02
C ASP A 264 28.00 -18.28 10.27
N VAL A 265 26.71 -18.04 10.08
CA VAL A 265 25.71 -17.74 11.13
C VAL A 265 25.13 -18.98 11.82
N GLN A 266 25.78 -20.14 11.66
CA GLN A 266 25.64 -21.26 12.60
C GLN A 266 25.82 -20.83 14.08
N ARG A 267 26.47 -19.68 14.31
CA ARG A 267 26.59 -18.95 15.58
C ARG A 267 25.30 -18.31 16.14
N LEU A 268 24.14 -18.45 15.48
CA LEU A 268 22.87 -17.85 15.91
C LEU A 268 21.85 -18.89 16.43
N PRO A 269 22.13 -19.54 17.58
CA PRO A 269 21.35 -20.67 18.07
C PRO A 269 19.92 -20.30 18.48
N ASN A 270 19.62 -19.03 18.68
CA ASN A 270 18.29 -18.59 19.09
C ASN A 270 17.41 -18.24 17.91
N LEU A 271 17.94 -18.22 16.67
CA LEU A 271 17.18 -17.80 15.51
C LEU A 271 15.91 -18.65 15.39
N SER A 272 14.76 -17.99 15.53
CA SER A 272 13.40 -18.53 15.52
C SER A 272 12.47 -17.87 14.49
N SER A 273 12.93 -16.94 13.66
CA SER A 273 12.14 -16.23 12.64
C SER A 273 13.03 -15.35 11.68
N VAL A 274 12.46 -14.59 10.75
CA VAL A 274 13.07 -13.68 9.75
C VAL A 274 12.10 -12.53 9.35
N SER A 275 12.41 -11.74 8.31
CA SER A 275 11.67 -11.24 7.16
C SER A 275 12.65 -10.59 6.16
N PHE A 276 12.27 -10.23 4.95
CA PHE A 276 13.25 -10.00 3.87
C PHE A 276 12.43 -9.30 2.72
N LEU A 277 12.58 -8.00 2.45
CA LEU A 277 11.71 -7.15 1.57
C LEU A 277 12.14 -7.02 0.06
N MET A 278 12.30 -8.13 -0.65
CA MET A 278 13.41 -8.45 -1.59
C MET A 278 13.23 -8.23 -3.12
N SER A 279 14.02 -8.79 -4.10
CA SER A 279 13.72 -8.73 -5.60
C SER A 279 14.21 -9.68 -6.73
N CYS A 280 15.43 -10.11 -7.12
CA CYS A 280 15.67 -10.91 -8.40
C CYS A 280 16.90 -11.88 -8.36
N LEU A 281 16.78 -13.06 -7.74
CA LEU A 281 17.94 -13.97 -7.46
C LEU A 281 17.69 -15.47 -7.60
N GLU A 282 18.81 -16.16 -7.39
CA GLU A 282 19.18 -17.47 -7.89
C GLU A 282 18.93 -18.60 -6.88
N GLU A 283 18.71 -19.82 -7.40
CA GLU A 283 18.35 -21.01 -6.59
C GLU A 283 19.44 -21.37 -5.64
N GLU A 284 20.68 -21.25 -6.08
CA GLU A 284 21.80 -21.66 -5.29
C GLU A 284 21.95 -20.68 -4.14
N ASP A 285 21.90 -19.38 -4.37
CA ASP A 285 21.79 -18.35 -3.33
C ASP A 285 20.63 -18.62 -2.36
N TRP A 286 19.41 -18.91 -2.86
CA TRP A 286 18.25 -19.31 -2.03
C TRP A 286 18.59 -20.53 -1.15
N LYS A 287 19.02 -21.62 -1.77
CA LYS A 287 19.26 -22.97 -1.23
C LYS A 287 20.48 -23.00 -0.29
N LEU A 288 21.48 -22.17 -0.54
CA LEU A 288 22.65 -21.96 0.32
C LEU A 288 22.25 -21.32 1.64
N LEU A 289 21.22 -20.48 1.64
CA LEU A 289 20.57 -20.10 2.88
C LEU A 289 19.81 -21.26 3.53
N VAL A 290 18.88 -21.91 2.81
CA VAL A 290 18.05 -23.00 3.38
C VAL A 290 18.90 -24.17 3.91
N THR A 291 20.13 -24.31 3.43
CA THR A 291 21.11 -25.28 3.94
C THR A 291 22.01 -24.72 5.05
N GLY A 292 22.22 -23.41 5.14
CA GLY A 292 23.06 -22.76 6.15
C GLY A 292 22.42 -22.61 7.53
N LEU A 293 21.20 -22.09 7.61
CA LEU A 293 20.63 -21.54 8.86
C LEU A 293 19.87 -22.57 9.75
N LYS A 294 20.47 -23.75 9.94
CA LYS A 294 19.81 -25.00 10.36
C LYS A 294 19.12 -25.01 11.73
N GLY A 295 18.12 -25.88 11.85
CA GLY A 295 17.48 -26.43 13.05
C GLY A 295 16.09 -25.89 13.45
N ARG A 296 15.92 -24.58 13.63
CA ARG A 296 15.24 -24.12 14.87
C ARG A 296 13.98 -23.27 14.71
N ILE A 297 13.57 -23.01 13.48
CA ILE A 297 13.11 -21.66 13.13
C ILE A 297 11.62 -21.65 12.71
N LYS A 298 10.86 -20.54 12.85
CA LYS A 298 9.41 -20.64 13.17
C LYS A 298 8.44 -19.58 12.58
N SER A 299 8.79 -18.74 11.60
CA SER A 299 8.52 -17.27 11.67
C SER A 299 9.05 -16.39 10.52
N PHE A 300 8.32 -15.72 9.62
CA PHE A 300 8.71 -14.38 9.11
C PHE A 300 7.61 -13.48 8.46
N SER A 301 8.03 -12.57 7.58
CA SER A 301 7.33 -12.12 6.39
C SER A 301 8.25 -12.03 5.16
N ALA A 302 7.93 -12.65 4.03
CA ALA A 302 8.62 -12.42 2.76
C ALA A 302 8.02 -11.24 2.07
N ASP A 303 8.76 -10.40 1.36
CA ASP A 303 8.10 -9.45 0.47
C ASP A 303 8.98 -9.02 -0.71
N ILE A 304 9.07 -9.91 -1.70
CA ILE A 304 9.80 -9.90 -2.98
C ILE A 304 9.66 -8.57 -3.75
N THR A 305 10.37 -8.38 -4.88
CA THR A 305 9.90 -7.51 -5.96
C THR A 305 10.05 -8.05 -7.39
N GLN A 306 10.96 -9.01 -7.72
CA GLN A 306 11.39 -9.27 -9.13
C GLN A 306 12.05 -10.61 -9.65
N PHE A 307 11.74 -11.85 -9.23
CA PHE A 307 12.38 -13.10 -9.77
C PHE A 307 12.31 -13.21 -11.40
N ARG A 308 13.20 -13.90 -12.22
CA ARG A 308 13.16 -14.77 -13.57
C ARG A 308 13.59 -16.39 -14.04
N PRO A 309 14.11 -17.64 -13.48
CA PRO A 309 14.01 -19.01 -14.17
C PRO A 309 13.74 -20.47 -13.55
N SER A 310 13.95 -20.92 -12.28
CA SER A 310 13.69 -22.28 -11.65
C SER A 310 13.80 -22.29 -10.08
N ALA A 311 12.94 -22.86 -9.19
CA ALA A 311 13.14 -22.93 -7.70
C ALA A 311 12.49 -24.09 -6.95
N GLY A 312 12.43 -25.27 -7.54
CA GLY A 312 12.17 -26.45 -6.72
C GLY A 312 13.15 -26.50 -5.54
N ALA A 313 14.41 -26.08 -5.73
CA ALA A 313 15.42 -26.15 -4.68
C ALA A 313 15.20 -25.18 -3.50
N PHE A 314 14.40 -24.11 -3.62
CA PHE A 314 13.98 -23.34 -2.44
C PHE A 314 13.10 -24.23 -1.55
N VAL A 315 11.95 -24.70 -2.04
CA VAL A 315 10.92 -25.26 -1.15
C VAL A 315 10.94 -26.78 -1.03
N LYS A 316 11.57 -27.48 -1.97
CA LYS A 316 12.07 -28.81 -1.67
C LYS A 316 13.07 -28.71 -0.51
N ALA A 317 13.97 -27.72 -0.47
CA ALA A 317 14.77 -27.48 0.73
C ALA A 317 13.90 -27.04 1.94
N MET A 318 12.79 -26.32 1.74
CA MET A 318 11.86 -26.03 2.84
C MET A 318 11.29 -27.26 3.52
N ALA A 319 10.73 -28.17 2.74
CA ALA A 319 10.06 -29.34 3.27
C ALA A 319 11.11 -30.33 3.80
N THR A 320 12.18 -30.52 3.03
CA THR A 320 13.25 -31.47 3.31
C THR A 320 13.92 -31.16 4.62
N HIS A 321 14.54 -29.98 4.73
CA HIS A 321 15.32 -29.70 5.91
C HIS A 321 14.40 -29.24 7.05
N TRP A 322 13.39 -28.45 6.73
CA TRP A 322 13.00 -27.37 7.63
C TRP A 322 11.57 -27.49 8.22
N SER A 323 10.71 -28.30 7.58
CA SER A 323 9.39 -28.85 7.98
C SER A 323 8.93 -28.83 9.45
N GLU A 324 9.77 -29.17 10.42
CA GLU A 324 9.32 -29.45 11.79
C GLU A 324 8.90 -28.21 12.60
N THR A 325 9.55 -27.05 12.42
CA THR A 325 9.54 -25.94 13.40
C THR A 325 8.54 -24.81 13.11
N LEU A 326 7.65 -25.03 12.13
CA LEU A 326 7.11 -23.99 11.24
C LEU A 326 5.75 -23.36 11.65
N GLN A 327 5.62 -22.02 11.82
CA GLN A 327 4.34 -21.34 12.18
C GLN A 327 3.81 -20.09 11.39
N VAL A 328 4.58 -19.02 11.04
CA VAL A 328 4.08 -17.71 10.46
C VAL A 328 5.03 -16.91 9.42
N ILE A 329 5.18 -17.16 8.08
CA ILE A 329 6.35 -16.84 7.16
C ILE A 329 6.60 -15.51 6.46
N ARG A 330 5.83 -14.82 5.63
CA ARG A 330 4.53 -14.81 5.01
C ARG A 330 4.75 -14.18 3.62
N ILE A 331 4.56 -14.86 2.47
CA ILE A 331 5.11 -14.43 1.17
C ILE A 331 4.29 -13.40 0.45
N GLN A 332 4.90 -12.22 0.42
CA GLN A 332 4.40 -11.03 -0.21
C GLN A 332 5.27 -10.73 -1.43
N ARG A 333 4.68 -10.10 -2.44
CA ARG A 333 5.18 -9.90 -3.82
C ARG A 333 5.53 -11.18 -4.62
N GLN A 334 5.11 -11.18 -5.88
CA GLN A 334 5.39 -12.11 -7.00
C GLN A 334 5.26 -13.66 -6.95
N VAL A 335 5.41 -14.38 -5.83
CA VAL A 335 5.93 -15.79 -5.87
C VAL A 335 5.03 -16.91 -6.34
N ASP A 336 5.63 -17.94 -6.96
CA ASP A 336 5.01 -18.85 -7.91
C ASP A 336 5.39 -20.39 -7.70
N VAL A 337 4.66 -21.34 -8.30
CA VAL A 337 3.59 -22.03 -7.56
C VAL A 337 2.81 -23.06 -8.42
N GLN A 338 3.51 -24.00 -9.06
CA GLN A 338 2.97 -25.24 -9.66
C GLN A 338 2.44 -26.31 -8.66
N SER A 339 1.26 -26.18 -8.01
CA SER A 339 0.48 -27.16 -7.14
C SER A 339 1.17 -28.09 -6.11
N GLU A 340 2.24 -28.77 -6.51
CA GLU A 340 3.03 -29.80 -5.84
C GLU A 340 3.78 -29.40 -4.53
N GLU A 341 3.87 -28.13 -4.10
CA GLU A 341 4.47 -27.67 -2.83
C GLU A 341 3.47 -26.96 -1.91
N ILE A 342 2.21 -26.76 -2.34
CA ILE A 342 1.07 -26.88 -1.44
C ILE A 342 1.10 -28.28 -0.91
N GLU A 343 1.10 -29.27 -1.81
CA GLU A 343 1.32 -30.66 -1.45
C GLU A 343 2.50 -30.73 -0.48
N LEU A 344 3.72 -30.44 -0.96
CA LEU A 344 4.93 -30.68 -0.18
C LEU A 344 4.92 -30.03 1.21
N ILE A 345 4.56 -28.75 1.37
CA ILE A 345 4.64 -28.11 2.70
C ILE A 345 3.33 -28.23 3.51
N LEU A 346 2.14 -28.35 2.92
CA LEU A 346 0.94 -28.66 3.74
C LEU A 346 0.97 -30.10 4.24
N THR A 347 1.68 -31.00 3.55
CA THR A 347 1.86 -32.43 3.90
C THR A 347 3.12 -32.71 4.71
N THR A 348 4.15 -31.84 4.71
CA THR A 348 5.34 -32.01 5.56
C THR A 348 5.40 -31.13 6.80
N CYS A 349 4.61 -30.06 6.91
CA CYS A 349 4.81 -29.03 7.94
C CYS A 349 3.67 -28.99 8.97
N PRO A 350 3.70 -29.82 10.03
CA PRO A 350 2.56 -30.02 10.93
C PRO A 350 2.25 -28.82 11.84
N ASN A 351 3.26 -28.03 12.20
CA ASN A 351 3.12 -26.92 13.16
C ASN A 351 2.53 -25.63 12.56
N LEU A 352 2.19 -25.62 11.27
CA LEU A 352 1.62 -24.48 10.53
C LEU A 352 0.40 -23.90 11.24
N ARG A 353 0.49 -22.63 11.67
CA ARG A 353 -0.63 -21.83 12.20
C ARG A 353 -1.08 -20.74 11.25
N THR A 354 -0.17 -20.24 10.42
CA THR A 354 -0.50 -19.45 9.23
C THR A 354 0.01 -20.23 8.02
N PHE A 355 -0.67 -20.10 6.89
CA PHE A 355 -0.28 -20.63 5.60
C PHE A 355 -0.87 -19.80 4.44
N SER A 356 -0.10 -19.43 3.41
CA SER A 356 -0.46 -18.68 2.19
C SER A 356 0.70 -18.02 1.44
N VAL A 357 0.92 -18.20 0.15
CA VAL A 357 1.83 -17.34 -0.67
C VAL A 357 0.98 -16.22 -1.30
N PHE A 358 1.46 -15.22 -2.05
CA PHE A 358 0.55 -14.22 -2.67
C PHE A 358 0.54 -14.03 -4.22
N THR A 359 1.13 -14.91 -5.05
CA THR A 359 1.12 -14.99 -6.56
C THR A 359 1.25 -13.66 -7.25
N THR A 360 2.23 -13.50 -8.16
CA THR A 360 1.99 -12.57 -9.27
C THR A 360 2.37 -13.13 -10.66
N LEU A 361 1.37 -13.53 -11.46
CA LEU A 361 1.22 -13.76 -12.93
C LEU A 361 2.02 -12.86 -13.94
N ILE A 362 3.41 -12.89 -14.07
CA ILE A 362 5.60 -11.17 -14.89
C ILE A 362 5.49 -10.06 -16.08
N GLU A 363 6.06 -10.38 -17.23
CA GLU A 363 5.41 -10.43 -18.55
C GLU A 363 6.66 -10.61 -19.44
N TYR A 364 7.20 -11.83 -19.50
CA TYR A 364 8.58 -12.12 -19.92
C TYR A 364 8.83 -13.43 -20.66
N GLY A 365 9.07 -13.34 -21.97
CA GLY A 365 9.99 -14.20 -22.74
C GLY A 365 9.82 -15.74 -22.82
N ARG A 366 9.10 -16.44 -21.92
CA ARG A 366 9.19 -17.91 -21.80
C ARG A 366 8.00 -18.75 -22.26
N THR A 367 8.32 -19.95 -22.71
CA THR A 367 7.45 -20.79 -23.55
C THR A 367 6.44 -21.68 -22.83
N ARG A 368 5.35 -21.95 -23.58
CA ARG A 368 4.01 -22.48 -23.25
C ARG A 368 3.88 -23.84 -22.50
N SER A 369 4.95 -24.56 -22.12
CA SER A 369 4.89 -26.03 -21.91
C SER A 369 4.75 -26.55 -20.46
N ASP A 370 5.73 -26.31 -19.60
CA ASP A 370 6.07 -27.15 -18.42
C ASP A 370 5.16 -27.01 -17.19
N PHE A 371 4.00 -26.43 -17.38
CA PHE A 371 3.38 -25.59 -16.38
C PHE A 371 2.07 -26.27 -15.88
N ASN A 372 1.84 -26.41 -14.55
CA ASN A 372 0.88 -27.42 -14.02
C ASN A 372 0.02 -27.05 -12.78
N GLY A 373 0.06 -25.83 -12.24
CA GLY A 373 -0.28 -25.48 -10.84
C GLY A 373 -1.68 -25.64 -10.21
N ILE A 374 -2.51 -26.55 -10.71
CA ILE A 374 -3.64 -27.25 -10.08
C ILE A 374 -3.89 -28.55 -10.88
N LYS A 375 -3.38 -28.73 -12.11
CA LYS A 375 -3.34 -30.05 -12.77
C LYS A 375 -2.75 -31.13 -11.87
N ALA A 376 -1.77 -30.86 -10.99
CA ALA A 376 -1.34 -31.90 -10.04
C ALA A 376 -2.29 -32.15 -8.87
N TRP A 377 -3.12 -31.15 -8.51
CA TRP A 377 -4.20 -31.26 -7.53
C TRP A 377 -5.46 -31.96 -8.08
N ILE A 378 -5.69 -31.84 -9.38
CA ILE A 378 -6.87 -32.33 -10.10
C ILE A 378 -6.59 -33.58 -10.94
N ARG A 379 -5.32 -33.95 -11.13
CA ARG A 379 -4.90 -35.22 -11.76
C ARG A 379 -5.75 -36.39 -11.25
N ASP A 380 -6.24 -37.18 -12.20
CA ASP A 380 -6.92 -38.45 -11.92
C ASP A 380 -5.94 -39.61 -11.70
N ASP A 381 -4.63 -39.33 -11.71
CA ASP A 381 -3.61 -40.18 -11.09
C ASP A 381 -3.94 -40.33 -9.59
N GLU A 382 -4.61 -41.43 -9.21
CA GLU A 382 -5.13 -41.66 -7.85
C GLU A 382 -4.04 -41.58 -6.75
N GLU A 383 -2.76 -41.68 -7.10
CA GLU A 383 -1.65 -41.56 -6.17
C GLU A 383 -1.37 -40.11 -5.72
N CYS A 384 -1.45 -39.12 -6.62
CA CYS A 384 -0.96 -37.75 -6.31
C CYS A 384 -1.87 -36.98 -5.35
N ALA A 385 -3.18 -36.99 -5.59
CA ALA A 385 -4.13 -36.13 -4.86
C ALA A 385 -4.55 -36.67 -3.47
N THR A 386 -3.82 -37.66 -2.92
CA THR A 386 -4.14 -38.33 -1.65
C THR A 386 -3.35 -37.84 -0.44
N ALA A 387 -2.36 -36.98 -0.64
CA ALA A 387 -1.44 -36.58 0.42
C ALA A 387 -2.14 -35.75 1.51
N ASP A 388 -2.24 -36.33 2.71
CA ASP A 388 -2.91 -35.74 3.87
C ASP A 388 -2.21 -34.44 4.34
N TRP A 389 -2.97 -33.35 4.44
CA TRP A 389 -2.45 -32.08 4.98
C TRP A 389 -2.21 -32.20 6.50
N VAL A 390 -0.97 -32.45 6.89
CA VAL A 390 -0.53 -32.58 8.29
C VAL A 390 -0.68 -31.29 9.10
N CYS A 391 -0.80 -30.15 8.44
CA CYS A 391 -0.97 -28.81 9.02
C CYS A 391 -2.34 -28.57 9.71
N LEU A 392 -2.89 -29.55 10.43
CA LEU A 392 -4.19 -29.48 11.10
C LEU A 392 -4.28 -28.39 12.20
N GLY A 393 -3.15 -27.81 12.59
CA GLY A 393 -3.04 -26.63 13.46
C GLY A 393 -3.38 -25.28 12.81
N LEU A 394 -3.63 -25.26 11.49
CA LEU A 394 -3.67 -24.05 10.66
C LEU A 394 -4.85 -23.12 10.97
N GLU A 395 -4.51 -21.91 11.43
CA GLU A 395 -5.43 -20.85 11.88
C GLU A 395 -5.67 -19.77 10.82
N ASN A 396 -4.72 -19.51 9.92
CA ASN A 396 -4.85 -18.49 8.88
C ASN A 396 -4.40 -19.08 7.54
N LEU A 397 -5.33 -19.44 6.67
CA LEU A 397 -5.05 -19.98 5.35
C LEU A 397 -5.50 -18.99 4.28
N GLU A 398 -4.56 -18.52 3.49
CA GLU A 398 -4.87 -17.71 2.32
C GLU A 398 -4.48 -18.61 1.11
N LEU A 399 -5.45 -19.40 0.59
CA LEU A 399 -5.25 -20.39 -0.48
C LEU A 399 -5.76 -19.93 -1.86
N THR A 400 -4.84 -20.01 -2.80
CA THR A 400 -4.86 -19.65 -4.22
C THR A 400 -3.80 -20.56 -4.88
N PHE A 401 -3.38 -20.55 -6.14
CA PHE A 401 -4.21 -20.71 -7.34
C PHE A 401 -3.78 -19.74 -8.47
N LEU A 402 -3.49 -20.24 -9.67
CA LEU A 402 -3.50 -19.41 -10.89
C LEU A 402 -4.04 -20.18 -12.15
N ASP A 403 -3.93 -19.82 -13.44
CA ASP A 403 -4.69 -20.52 -14.53
C ASP A 403 -3.91 -20.82 -15.79
N CYS A 404 -4.24 -21.97 -16.39
CA CYS A 404 -3.47 -22.80 -17.32
C CYS A 404 -4.15 -22.98 -18.64
N ARG A 405 -5.48 -23.14 -18.57
CA ARG A 405 -6.23 -22.28 -19.45
C ARG A 405 -5.89 -20.82 -18.99
N MET A 406 -4.80 -20.30 -19.56
CA MET A 406 -4.43 -18.93 -19.92
C MET A 406 -3.49 -18.98 -21.17
N LEU A 407 -3.06 -20.18 -21.56
CA LEU A 407 -1.91 -20.46 -22.40
C LEU A 407 -2.23 -21.39 -23.59
N TYR A 408 -3.48 -21.39 -24.04
CA TYR A 408 -4.01 -22.41 -24.96
C TYR A 408 -5.13 -21.92 -25.89
N GLN A 409 -5.88 -20.87 -25.56
CA GLN A 409 -7.09 -20.48 -26.28
C GLN A 409 -6.91 -19.23 -27.14
N GLY A 410 -5.80 -18.51 -26.96
CA GLY A 410 -5.21 -17.68 -28.01
C GLY A 410 -4.44 -18.54 -29.01
N CYS A 411 -4.32 -19.85 -28.70
CA CYS A 411 -3.91 -20.91 -29.61
C CYS A 411 -5.11 -21.71 -30.13
N ILE A 412 -6.34 -21.47 -29.68
CA ILE A 412 -7.53 -22.08 -30.33
C ILE A 412 -7.82 -21.37 -31.66
N ASP A 413 -7.41 -20.10 -31.77
CA ASP A 413 -7.17 -19.39 -33.04
C ASP A 413 -5.95 -19.94 -33.82
N GLU A 414 -5.28 -21.00 -33.37
CA GLU A 414 -4.09 -21.63 -34.01
C GLU A 414 -4.14 -23.19 -33.96
N MET A 415 -5.26 -23.80 -33.59
CA MET A 415 -5.40 -25.26 -33.40
C MET A 415 -6.44 -25.86 -34.34
N ASP A 416 -6.05 -26.95 -35.02
CA ASP A 416 -6.82 -27.71 -36.01
C ASP A 416 -8.32 -27.83 -35.65
N PRO A 417 -9.28 -27.44 -36.52
CA PRO A 417 -10.70 -27.55 -36.25
C PRO A 417 -11.22 -28.98 -36.04
N GLU A 418 -10.46 -30.04 -36.37
CA GLU A 418 -10.78 -31.41 -35.94
C GLU A 418 -10.51 -31.67 -34.44
N ILE A 419 -9.72 -30.81 -33.78
CA ILE A 419 -9.35 -30.92 -32.37
C ILE A 419 -10.35 -30.17 -31.46
N GLU A 420 -10.96 -29.07 -31.92
CA GLU A 420 -11.96 -28.29 -31.17
C GLU A 420 -13.16 -29.13 -30.66
N PRO A 421 -13.75 -30.06 -31.45
CA PRO A 421 -14.80 -30.97 -30.96
C PRO A 421 -14.31 -31.91 -29.85
N ARG A 422 -13.05 -32.37 -29.91
CA ARG A 422 -12.48 -33.27 -28.91
C ARG A 422 -12.26 -32.54 -27.59
N TYR A 423 -11.69 -31.34 -27.61
CA TYR A 423 -11.53 -30.52 -26.40
C TYR A 423 -12.89 -30.12 -25.79
N SER A 424 -13.87 -29.77 -26.63
CA SER A 424 -15.22 -29.43 -26.19
C SER A 424 -15.92 -30.59 -25.47
N GLN A 425 -15.72 -31.84 -25.92
CA GLN A 425 -16.31 -33.03 -25.32
C GLN A 425 -15.55 -33.56 -24.09
N LEU A 426 -14.23 -33.35 -24.00
CA LEU A 426 -13.41 -33.88 -22.89
C LEU A 426 -13.45 -33.03 -21.61
N HIS A 427 -13.67 -31.70 -21.68
CA HIS A 427 -13.28 -30.81 -20.57
C HIS A 427 -14.41 -30.09 -19.79
N GLN A 428 -15.69 -30.15 -20.17
CA GLN A 428 -16.66 -29.17 -19.66
C GLN A 428 -17.39 -29.47 -18.33
N GLU A 429 -17.60 -30.73 -17.90
CA GLU A 429 -18.48 -30.99 -16.73
C GLU A 429 -17.85 -31.69 -15.50
N ASP A 430 -17.00 -32.72 -15.66
CA ASP A 430 -16.74 -33.66 -14.55
C ASP A 430 -15.48 -33.36 -13.70
N TRP A 431 -14.37 -32.96 -14.33
CA TRP A 431 -13.06 -32.80 -13.66
C TRP A 431 -13.00 -31.62 -12.67
N THR A 432 -13.63 -30.48 -13.01
CA THR A 432 -13.62 -29.29 -12.15
C THR A 432 -14.37 -29.52 -10.84
N VAL A 433 -15.48 -30.28 -10.87
CA VAL A 433 -16.29 -30.59 -9.69
C VAL A 433 -15.49 -31.42 -8.69
N LYS A 434 -14.94 -32.56 -9.13
CA LYS A 434 -14.18 -33.48 -8.26
C LYS A 434 -12.95 -32.80 -7.66
N GLY A 435 -12.24 -32.00 -8.47
CA GLY A 435 -11.09 -31.21 -8.02
C GLY A 435 -11.43 -30.21 -6.91
N ILE A 436 -12.45 -29.38 -7.12
CA ILE A 436 -12.91 -28.41 -6.12
C ILE A 436 -13.39 -29.12 -4.85
N GLN A 437 -14.12 -30.24 -4.99
CA GLN A 437 -14.55 -31.05 -3.85
C GLN A 437 -13.38 -31.65 -3.06
N ARG A 438 -12.32 -32.18 -3.70
CA ARG A 438 -11.09 -32.64 -3.02
C ARG A 438 -10.44 -31.49 -2.22
N ILE A 439 -10.35 -30.29 -2.81
CA ILE A 439 -9.78 -29.12 -2.14
C ILE A 439 -10.63 -28.68 -0.93
N TYR A 440 -11.96 -28.67 -1.07
CA TYR A 440 -12.87 -28.38 0.04
C TYR A 440 -12.86 -29.48 1.13
N GLN A 441 -12.64 -30.75 0.77
CA GLN A 441 -12.43 -31.84 1.74
C GLN A 441 -11.16 -31.59 2.58
N GLN A 442 -10.01 -31.32 1.94
CA GLN A 442 -8.76 -31.03 2.65
C GLN A 442 -8.88 -29.76 3.51
N LEU A 443 -9.47 -28.68 2.97
CA LEU A 443 -9.78 -27.46 3.72
C LEU A 443 -10.68 -27.72 4.93
N GLY A 444 -11.74 -28.53 4.78
CA GLY A 444 -12.72 -28.83 5.83
C GLY A 444 -12.12 -29.50 7.07
N ARG A 445 -11.00 -30.20 6.92
CA ARG A 445 -10.23 -30.82 8.02
C ARG A 445 -9.52 -29.80 8.91
N LEU A 446 -9.26 -28.60 8.39
CA LEU A 446 -8.54 -27.53 9.09
C LEU A 446 -9.44 -26.81 10.11
N THR A 447 -10.04 -27.57 11.04
CA THR A 447 -10.99 -27.10 12.09
C THR A 447 -10.45 -25.99 13.02
N LYS A 448 -9.17 -25.62 12.88
CA LYS A 448 -8.54 -24.50 13.59
C LYS A 448 -8.64 -23.16 12.85
N MET A 449 -9.09 -23.16 11.60
CA MET A 449 -9.18 -21.98 10.73
C MET A 449 -9.93 -20.81 11.37
N VAL A 450 -9.34 -19.62 11.25
CA VAL A 450 -9.84 -18.32 11.74
C VAL A 450 -9.95 -17.33 10.58
N HIS A 451 -8.95 -17.31 9.68
CA HIS A 451 -8.99 -16.57 8.42
C HIS A 451 -8.82 -17.57 7.26
N LEU A 452 -9.86 -17.73 6.43
CA LEU A 452 -9.74 -18.42 5.15
C LEU A 452 -9.88 -17.38 4.03
N ARG A 453 -8.79 -17.00 3.41
CA ARG A 453 -8.79 -16.27 2.14
C ARG A 453 -8.75 -17.34 1.03
N ILE A 454 -9.84 -17.70 0.35
CA ILE A 454 -9.75 -18.53 -0.87
C ILE A 454 -10.00 -17.72 -2.13
N GLY A 455 -9.32 -18.08 -3.23
CA GLY A 455 -9.44 -17.33 -4.48
C GLY A 455 -8.22 -17.22 -5.41
N TRP A 456 -7.94 -16.06 -6.03
CA TRP A 456 -6.74 -15.67 -6.83
C TRP A 456 -6.49 -14.16 -7.07
N ARG A 457 -5.54 -13.78 -7.93
CA ARG A 457 -5.55 -12.43 -8.55
C ARG A 457 -5.09 -12.34 -10.02
N SER A 458 -5.95 -11.83 -10.91
CA SER A 458 -5.76 -11.67 -12.38
C SER A 458 -5.77 -10.21 -12.82
N THR A 459 -4.94 -9.82 -13.80
CA THR A 459 -4.74 -8.42 -14.28
C THR A 459 -5.84 -7.90 -15.11
N ASP A 460 -6.55 -8.90 -15.49
CA ASP A 460 -7.24 -9.04 -16.66
C ASP A 460 -8.60 -9.38 -16.08
N SER A 461 -9.52 -8.61 -16.57
CA SER A 461 -10.76 -9.18 -16.92
C SER A 461 -11.17 -8.47 -18.16
N LEU A 462 -10.99 -9.16 -19.23
CA LEU A 462 -12.20 -9.84 -19.54
C LEU A 462 -12.22 -11.28 -18.98
N TYR A 463 -11.48 -12.23 -19.54
CA TYR A 463 -12.27 -13.17 -20.32
C TYR A 463 -12.89 -14.52 -19.73
N PHE A 464 -13.26 -14.78 -18.44
CA PHE A 464 -13.34 -16.22 -17.96
C PHE A 464 -14.34 -16.82 -16.92
N ASN A 465 -14.34 -18.19 -16.72
CA ASN A 465 -15.47 -18.99 -16.12
C ASN A 465 -15.38 -20.30 -15.23
N ALA A 466 -14.37 -21.18 -15.19
CA ALA A 466 -14.28 -22.36 -14.29
C ALA A 466 -14.11 -22.02 -12.78
N ASN A 467 -15.18 -21.56 -12.12
CA ASN A 467 -15.11 -20.98 -10.77
C ASN A 467 -14.76 -21.93 -9.61
N MET A 468 -14.10 -21.43 -8.56
CA MET A 468 -14.16 -22.04 -7.22
C MET A 468 -15.56 -21.70 -6.71
N ASP A 469 -16.52 -22.42 -7.28
CA ASP A 469 -17.92 -22.20 -7.02
C ASP A 469 -18.15 -22.61 -5.57
N MET A 470 -18.54 -21.64 -4.74
CA MET A 470 -18.79 -21.84 -3.31
C MET A 470 -20.25 -22.25 -3.07
N SER A 471 -20.94 -22.77 -4.09
CA SER A 471 -22.25 -23.37 -3.93
C SER A 471 -22.19 -24.79 -3.37
N LEU A 472 -23.29 -25.23 -2.76
CA LEU A 472 -23.41 -26.56 -2.16
C LEU A 472 -23.18 -27.68 -3.19
N LYS A 473 -23.54 -27.46 -4.47
CA LYS A 473 -23.27 -28.39 -5.58
C LYS A 473 -21.78 -28.77 -5.70
N TYR A 474 -20.87 -27.83 -5.44
CA TYR A 474 -19.42 -28.04 -5.59
C TYR A 474 -18.74 -28.42 -4.26
N GLY A 475 -19.52 -28.75 -3.23
CA GLY A 475 -19.00 -29.28 -1.96
C GLY A 475 -18.68 -28.23 -0.90
N LEU A 476 -19.36 -27.07 -0.91
CA LEU A 476 -19.28 -26.12 0.22
C LEU A 476 -19.52 -26.83 1.57
N ASP A 477 -20.38 -27.86 1.58
CA ASP A 477 -20.73 -28.63 2.76
C ASP A 477 -19.52 -29.32 3.43
N TYR A 478 -18.47 -29.68 2.68
CA TYR A 478 -17.23 -30.24 3.24
C TYR A 478 -16.57 -29.25 4.23
N LEU A 479 -16.76 -27.95 4.03
CA LEU A 479 -16.25 -26.91 4.93
C LEU A 479 -17.06 -26.75 6.23
N LYS A 480 -18.10 -27.59 6.49
CA LYS A 480 -18.88 -27.58 7.75
C LYS A 480 -18.03 -27.72 9.01
N GLY A 481 -16.84 -28.29 8.93
CA GLY A 481 -15.87 -28.42 10.02
C GLY A 481 -15.26 -27.10 10.50
N LEU A 482 -15.32 -26.03 9.70
CA LEU A 482 -14.67 -24.74 9.98
C LEU A 482 -15.39 -23.86 11.02
N LYS A 483 -15.88 -24.46 12.12
CA LYS A 483 -16.67 -23.78 13.17
C LYS A 483 -15.95 -22.59 13.85
N LYS A 484 -14.63 -22.44 13.66
CA LYS A 484 -13.81 -21.33 14.16
C LYS A 484 -13.61 -20.17 13.17
N LEU A 485 -14.02 -20.32 11.91
CA LEU A 485 -13.81 -19.34 10.85
C LEU A 485 -14.44 -17.99 11.23
N ARG A 486 -13.67 -16.91 11.17
CA ARG A 486 -14.10 -15.54 11.50
C ARG A 486 -14.11 -14.60 10.30
N ILE A 487 -13.20 -14.83 9.36
CA ILE A 487 -13.09 -14.07 8.13
C ILE A 487 -13.00 -15.07 6.99
N LEU A 488 -14.00 -15.04 6.10
CA LEU A 488 -13.95 -15.66 4.78
C LEU A 488 -13.65 -14.55 3.79
N ASP A 489 -12.49 -14.58 3.17
CA ASP A 489 -12.05 -13.52 2.28
C ASP A 489 -11.89 -14.07 0.86
N ILE A 490 -13.02 -13.98 0.18
CA ILE A 490 -13.21 -14.16 -1.23
C ILE A 490 -13.19 -12.79 -1.92
N SER A 491 -12.45 -11.78 -1.39
CA SER A 491 -12.19 -10.49 -2.09
C SER A 491 -11.57 -10.70 -3.45
N CYS A 492 -11.02 -11.89 -3.60
CA CYS A 492 -10.65 -12.53 -4.81
C CYS A 492 -11.88 -13.15 -5.49
N ILE A 493 -12.50 -14.25 -5.01
CA ILE A 493 -13.42 -15.05 -5.84
C ILE A 493 -14.46 -14.21 -6.57
N ARG A 494 -14.54 -14.49 -7.87
CA ARG A 494 -15.00 -13.56 -8.89
C ARG A 494 -16.40 -13.88 -9.39
N TYR A 495 -16.69 -15.14 -9.69
CA TYR A 495 -18.08 -15.63 -9.80
C TYR A 495 -18.40 -16.56 -8.67
N VAL A 496 -18.40 -16.00 -7.47
CA VAL A 496 -18.94 -16.69 -6.31
C VAL A 496 -20.44 -16.72 -6.43
N LYS A 497 -20.99 -17.86 -6.87
CA LYS A 497 -22.41 -18.15 -6.70
C LYS A 497 -22.64 -18.53 -5.23
N ILE A 498 -22.83 -17.50 -4.42
CA ILE A 498 -23.40 -17.62 -3.08
C ILE A 498 -24.86 -17.16 -3.22
N GLY A 499 -25.76 -18.13 -3.36
CA GLY A 499 -27.20 -17.89 -3.33
C GLY A 499 -27.72 -17.77 -1.91
N GLN A 500 -29.04 -17.67 -1.76
CA GLN A 500 -29.69 -17.64 -0.45
C GLN A 500 -29.42 -18.93 0.34
N GLU A 501 -29.43 -20.08 -0.34
CA GLU A 501 -29.17 -21.40 0.26
C GLU A 501 -27.75 -21.50 0.84
N GLU A 502 -26.74 -21.02 0.11
CA GLU A 502 -25.38 -20.91 0.64
C GLU A 502 -25.29 -19.97 1.85
N VAL A 503 -25.96 -18.81 1.83
CA VAL A 503 -25.93 -17.87 2.96
C VAL A 503 -26.57 -18.50 4.21
N GLU A 504 -27.72 -19.16 4.06
CA GLU A 504 -28.41 -19.85 5.15
C GLU A 504 -27.55 -20.99 5.71
N TRP A 505 -26.97 -21.82 4.84
CA TRP A 505 -26.01 -22.86 5.23
C TRP A 505 -24.79 -22.27 5.96
N MET A 506 -24.24 -21.14 5.51
CA MET A 506 -23.08 -20.49 6.12
C MET A 506 -23.40 -19.93 7.51
N VAL A 507 -24.61 -19.38 7.70
CA VAL A 507 -25.09 -18.88 9.00
C VAL A 507 -25.29 -20.03 9.99
N GLU A 508 -25.87 -21.14 9.56
CA GLU A 508 -26.00 -22.35 10.39
C GLU A 508 -24.61 -22.96 10.71
N ASN A 509 -23.76 -23.11 9.71
CA ASN A 509 -22.55 -23.93 9.84
C ASN A 509 -21.32 -23.19 10.33
N TRP A 510 -21.23 -21.86 10.21
CA TRP A 510 -20.09 -21.08 10.68
C TRP A 510 -20.49 -19.99 11.69
N PRO A 511 -20.95 -20.35 12.91
CA PRO A 511 -21.47 -19.41 13.92
C PRO A 511 -20.43 -18.41 14.48
N ASN A 512 -19.17 -18.48 14.03
CA ASN A 512 -18.11 -17.51 14.36
C ASN A 512 -17.80 -16.54 13.20
N LEU A 513 -18.39 -16.69 12.02
CA LEU A 513 -18.08 -15.90 10.84
C LEU A 513 -18.58 -14.45 11.03
N ARG A 514 -17.65 -13.49 11.05
CA ARG A 514 -17.92 -12.07 11.29
C ARG A 514 -17.85 -11.20 10.05
N ARG A 515 -17.17 -11.69 9.00
CA ARG A 515 -16.93 -10.92 7.78
C ARG A 515 -16.69 -11.85 6.60
N ILE A 516 -17.55 -11.74 5.60
CA ILE A 516 -17.21 -12.11 4.23
C ILE A 516 -16.61 -10.86 3.55
N ARG A 517 -15.58 -11.03 2.71
CA ARG A 517 -15.08 -9.99 1.79
C ARG A 517 -15.23 -10.50 0.37
N GLY A 518 -15.56 -9.64 -0.59
CA GLY A 518 -15.59 -9.97 -2.02
C GLY A 518 -16.94 -10.25 -2.67
N LEU A 519 -18.04 -10.18 -1.91
CA LEU A 519 -19.38 -10.26 -2.48
C LEU A 519 -19.66 -8.99 -3.31
N ILE A 520 -19.53 -9.07 -4.63
CA ILE A 520 -19.83 -7.98 -5.57
C ILE A 520 -21.35 -7.98 -5.86
N THR A 521 -22.12 -7.18 -5.13
CA THR A 521 -23.58 -7.17 -5.24
C THR A 521 -24.08 -6.51 -6.54
N LYS A 522 -24.55 -7.33 -7.49
CA LYS A 522 -25.24 -6.91 -8.72
C LYS A 522 -26.72 -6.55 -8.48
N THR A 523 -27.00 -5.43 -7.82
CA THR A 523 -28.28 -4.70 -7.99
C THR A 523 -28.28 -3.32 -7.33
N THR A 524 -28.89 -2.35 -8.01
CA THR A 524 -29.35 -1.08 -7.42
C THR A 524 -30.88 -0.99 -7.43
N GLY A 525 -31.62 -2.10 -7.32
CA GLY A 525 -33.08 -2.15 -7.54
C GLY A 525 -33.88 -3.04 -6.58
N ARG A 526 -34.60 -2.40 -5.64
CA ARG A 526 -35.75 -2.91 -4.84
C ARG A 526 -35.70 -4.38 -4.35
N PHE A 527 -35.23 -4.55 -3.11
CA PHE A 527 -35.87 -5.46 -2.15
C PHE A 527 -36.65 -4.63 -1.13
N HIS A 528 -37.86 -4.20 -1.51
CA HIS A 528 -38.85 -3.58 -0.62
C HIS A 528 -40.24 -3.99 -1.12
N GLY A 529 -40.85 -4.96 -0.44
CA GLY A 529 -42.16 -5.49 -0.75
C GLY A 529 -42.67 -6.35 0.39
N ARG A 530 -43.79 -5.94 1.00
CA ARG A 530 -44.51 -6.59 2.12
C ARG A 530 -43.70 -6.79 3.42
N LEU A 531 -43.78 -5.80 4.31
CA LEU A 531 -43.90 -6.04 5.77
C LEU A 531 -44.47 -4.84 6.57
N SER A 532 -45.19 -3.91 5.91
CA SER A 532 -45.56 -2.61 6.50
C SER A 532 -46.96 -2.11 6.06
N GLU A 533 -47.97 -2.97 6.13
CA GLU A 533 -49.39 -2.57 6.05
C GLU A 533 -50.12 -3.05 7.32
N PHE A 534 -49.86 -2.38 8.44
CA PHE A 534 -50.75 -2.33 9.61
C PHE A 534 -50.38 -1.09 10.46
N GLU A 535 -51.37 -0.60 11.24
CA GLU A 535 -51.23 0.40 12.31
C GLU A 535 -50.76 1.82 11.90
N GLN A 536 -51.73 2.66 11.51
CA GLN A 536 -51.74 4.08 11.91
C GLN A 536 -52.65 4.25 13.12
N LEU A 537 -52.13 4.85 14.20
CA LEU A 537 -52.89 5.38 15.33
C LEU A 537 -52.23 6.67 15.81
N ASP A 538 -53.01 7.53 16.47
CA ASP A 538 -52.58 8.82 17.00
C ASP A 538 -51.61 8.66 18.17
N MET A 539 -50.52 9.44 18.18
CA MET A 539 -49.38 9.26 19.11
C MET A 539 -48.86 10.57 19.72
N ASP A 540 -49.72 11.60 19.83
CA ASP A 540 -49.43 12.84 20.55
C ASP A 540 -49.29 12.56 22.07
N GLY A 541 -48.06 12.25 22.49
CA GLY A 541 -47.71 12.02 23.90
C GLY A 541 -46.50 11.11 24.16
N LEU A 542 -45.97 10.40 23.16
CA LEU A 542 -44.83 9.50 23.39
C LEU A 542 -43.45 10.18 23.24
N ILE A 543 -42.55 9.75 24.13
CA ILE A 543 -41.10 9.93 23.99
C ILE A 543 -40.67 9.32 22.65
N THR A 544 -40.08 10.12 21.77
CA THR A 544 -39.63 9.62 20.47
C THR A 544 -38.33 8.83 20.63
N PRO A 545 -37.99 7.90 19.70
CA PRO A 545 -36.68 7.24 19.72
C PRO A 545 -35.50 8.22 19.64
N PHE A 546 -35.74 9.44 19.14
CA PHE A 546 -34.75 10.50 19.01
C PHE A 546 -34.45 11.24 20.33
N ASP A 547 -35.32 11.14 21.33
CA ASP A 547 -35.10 11.67 22.69
C ASP A 547 -34.13 10.80 23.50
N ILE A 548 -33.74 9.62 22.98
CA ILE A 548 -32.70 8.74 23.55
C ILE A 548 -31.37 9.02 22.81
N PRO A 549 -30.38 9.69 23.45
CA PRO A 549 -29.16 10.13 22.75
C PRO A 549 -28.38 8.99 22.09
N LEU A 550 -28.41 7.79 22.69
CA LEU A 550 -27.74 6.60 22.17
C LEU A 550 -28.32 6.12 20.82
N ILE A 551 -29.63 6.28 20.60
CA ILE A 551 -30.26 5.92 19.32
C ILE A 551 -29.86 6.93 18.24
N ALA A 552 -29.81 8.23 18.59
CA ALA A 552 -29.23 9.23 17.71
C ALA A 552 -27.74 8.96 17.41
N ASP A 553 -26.95 8.51 18.40
CA ASP A 553 -25.52 8.16 18.23
C ASP A 553 -25.35 6.93 17.32
N LEU A 554 -26.30 5.99 17.30
CA LEU A 554 -26.32 4.84 16.40
C LEU A 554 -26.75 5.23 14.98
N ILE A 555 -27.88 5.92 14.82
CA ILE A 555 -28.37 6.40 13.52
C ILE A 555 -27.31 7.25 12.83
N ALA A 556 -26.66 8.16 13.58
CA ALA A 556 -25.64 9.04 13.03
C ALA A 556 -24.41 8.31 12.46
N GLN A 557 -24.11 7.07 12.88
CA GLN A 557 -22.99 6.29 12.32
C GLN A 557 -23.23 5.80 10.88
N TYR A 558 -24.48 5.81 10.41
CA TYR A 558 -24.86 5.39 9.06
C TYR A 558 -25.17 6.56 8.11
N LEU A 559 -25.31 7.78 8.63
CA LEU A 559 -25.59 8.99 7.85
C LEU A 559 -24.30 9.68 7.40
N ASN A 560 -24.29 10.15 6.15
CA ASN A 560 -23.19 10.94 5.60
C ASN A 560 -23.35 12.45 5.91
N LYS A 561 -22.34 13.26 5.54
CA LYS A 561 -22.32 14.71 5.86
C LYS A 561 -23.46 15.51 5.19
N LYS A 562 -23.91 15.12 3.99
CA LYS A 562 -25.08 15.67 3.30
C LYS A 562 -26.38 15.24 3.99
N ASP A 563 -26.46 14.00 4.47
CA ASP A 563 -27.62 13.51 5.21
C ASP A 563 -27.80 14.25 6.53
N TYR A 564 -26.72 14.51 7.28
CA TYR A 564 -26.76 15.37 8.47
C TYR A 564 -27.26 16.78 8.13
N ALA A 565 -26.77 17.37 7.02
CA ALA A 565 -27.18 18.70 6.57
C ALA A 565 -28.67 18.74 6.23
N ASN A 566 -29.20 17.71 5.55
CA ASN A 566 -30.63 17.58 5.29
C ASN A 566 -31.42 17.40 6.61
N CYS A 567 -30.94 16.55 7.52
CA CYS A 567 -31.60 16.30 8.81
C CYS A 567 -31.78 17.58 9.63
N ILE A 568 -30.79 18.48 9.68
CA ILE A 568 -30.91 19.72 10.47
C ILE A 568 -31.92 20.75 9.91
N TYR A 569 -32.50 20.50 8.72
CA TYR A 569 -33.61 21.28 8.16
C TYR A 569 -34.99 20.62 8.38
N VAL A 570 -35.06 19.34 8.76
CA VAL A 570 -36.35 18.59 8.90
C VAL A 570 -37.21 19.15 10.05
N SER A 571 -36.61 19.42 11.21
CA SER A 571 -37.33 19.93 12.38
C SER A 571 -36.37 20.58 13.39
N LYS A 572 -36.90 21.36 14.34
CA LYS A 572 -36.10 21.94 15.44
C LYS A 572 -35.43 20.86 16.31
N THR A 573 -36.10 19.73 16.53
CA THR A 573 -35.57 18.58 17.27
C THR A 573 -34.41 17.93 16.51
N PHE A 574 -34.59 17.67 15.21
CA PHE A 574 -33.53 17.12 14.37
C PHE A 574 -32.36 18.12 14.21
N HIS A 575 -32.62 19.42 14.15
CA HIS A 575 -31.59 20.45 14.20
C HIS A 575 -30.74 20.33 15.46
N GLY A 576 -31.35 20.26 16.65
CA GLY A 576 -30.63 20.09 17.91
C GLY A 576 -29.81 18.80 17.97
N LEU A 577 -30.37 17.69 17.51
CA LEU A 577 -29.72 16.37 17.55
C LEU A 577 -28.60 16.22 16.53
N PHE A 578 -28.83 16.56 15.25
CA PHE A 578 -27.88 16.26 14.17
C PHE A 578 -26.77 17.31 14.03
N LYS A 579 -26.94 18.51 14.58
CA LYS A 579 -25.88 19.54 14.70
C LYS A 579 -24.62 19.00 15.39
N ARG A 580 -24.74 18.12 16.39
CA ARG A 580 -23.55 17.54 17.06
C ARG A 580 -22.73 16.59 16.17
N TYR A 581 -23.33 15.95 15.17
CA TYR A 581 -22.62 15.04 14.24
C TYR A 581 -22.10 15.74 13.00
N LEU A 582 -22.87 16.69 12.46
CA LEU A 582 -22.44 17.57 11.37
C LEU A 582 -21.10 18.25 11.67
N TRP A 583 -20.86 18.58 12.94
CA TRP A 583 -19.61 19.14 13.46
C TRP A 583 -18.69 18.13 14.19
N TYR A 584 -19.02 16.83 14.27
CA TYR A 584 -18.17 15.85 14.98
C TYR A 584 -16.83 15.57 14.26
N ASN A 585 -16.90 15.49 12.93
CA ASN A 585 -15.78 15.25 12.03
C ASN A 585 -15.67 16.39 11.00
N VAL A 586 -14.93 17.43 11.35
CA VAL A 586 -14.69 18.55 10.43
C VAL A 586 -13.58 18.16 9.47
N ASN A 587 -14.00 17.76 8.28
CA ASN A 587 -13.16 17.59 7.09
C ASN A 587 -13.59 18.60 6.02
N LYS A 588 -12.61 19.25 5.40
CA LYS A 588 -12.77 20.25 4.32
C LYS A 588 -11.72 19.96 3.24
N ARG A 589 -12.18 19.93 2.00
CA ARG A 589 -11.44 20.19 0.76
C ARG A 589 -12.37 21.09 -0.04
N LEU A 590 -11.94 22.29 -0.40
CA LEU A 590 -12.59 23.13 -1.40
C LEU A 590 -11.66 23.25 -2.61
N GLN A 591 -12.16 22.79 -3.74
CA GLN A 591 -11.70 23.21 -5.07
C GLN A 591 -12.87 24.01 -5.65
N GLY A 592 -12.60 25.22 -6.17
CA GLY A 592 -13.58 26.24 -6.51
C GLY A 592 -13.15 27.61 -5.98
N ASP A 593 -13.10 28.60 -6.87
CA ASP A 593 -12.43 29.93 -6.79
C ASP A 593 -12.02 30.47 -5.42
N LEU A 594 -10.73 30.86 -5.33
CA LEU A 594 -10.04 31.01 -4.04
C LEU A 594 -9.13 32.23 -3.85
N ASP A 595 -8.97 33.11 -4.84
CA ASP A 595 -8.11 34.32 -4.72
C ASP A 595 -8.65 35.40 -3.76
N SER A 596 -9.93 35.32 -3.36
CA SER A 596 -10.59 36.26 -2.43
C SER A 596 -10.60 35.81 -0.96
N TRP A 597 -10.01 34.66 -0.61
CA TRP A 597 -10.14 34.03 0.72
C TRP A 597 -9.32 34.64 1.87
N THR A 598 -8.88 35.90 1.74
CA THR A 598 -8.38 36.68 2.89
C THR A 598 -9.44 36.79 4.00
N GLU A 599 -10.72 36.79 3.62
CA GLU A 599 -11.85 36.68 4.54
C GLU A 599 -12.57 35.33 4.45
N LEU A 600 -12.08 34.39 5.27
CA LEU A 600 -12.87 33.30 5.86
C LEU A 600 -14.27 33.86 6.25
N THR A 601 -15.32 33.45 5.54
CA THR A 601 -16.64 34.12 5.64
C THR A 601 -17.09 34.22 7.11
N PRO A 602 -17.66 35.36 7.54
CA PRO A 602 -18.08 35.56 8.92
C PRO A 602 -18.97 34.42 9.44
N GLU A 603 -19.80 33.86 8.56
CA GLU A 603 -20.72 32.75 8.79
C GLU A 603 -19.98 31.44 9.09
N TYR A 604 -18.86 31.17 8.43
CA TYR A 604 -18.06 29.95 8.69
C TYR A 604 -17.23 30.07 9.97
N ARG A 605 -16.64 31.25 10.23
CA ARG A 605 -15.98 31.56 11.52
C ARG A 605 -16.98 31.44 12.68
N LYS A 606 -18.17 32.05 12.54
CA LYS A 606 -19.30 31.93 13.46
C LYS A 606 -19.77 30.48 13.62
N GLY A 607 -19.84 29.71 12.53
CA GLY A 607 -20.15 28.29 12.53
C GLY A 607 -19.19 27.47 13.42
N ILE A 608 -17.88 27.68 13.31
CA ILE A 608 -16.93 26.99 14.20
C ILE A 608 -17.03 27.52 15.65
N LEU A 609 -17.21 28.83 15.87
CA LEU A 609 -17.40 29.42 17.20
C LEU A 609 -18.61 28.81 17.94
N GLU A 610 -19.74 28.67 17.25
CA GLU A 610 -20.98 28.14 17.82
C GLU A 610 -20.97 26.62 18.04
N ASN A 611 -20.09 25.88 17.38
CA ASN A 611 -20.16 24.40 17.31
C ASN A 611 -18.88 23.65 17.71
N GLY A 612 -17.74 24.31 17.88
CA GLY A 612 -16.45 23.63 18.04
C GLY A 612 -16.34 22.74 19.29
N GLN A 613 -17.19 22.95 20.30
CA GLN A 613 -17.36 22.06 21.45
C GLN A 613 -17.81 20.64 21.05
N HIS A 614 -18.34 20.44 19.83
CA HIS A 614 -18.72 19.14 19.27
C HIS A 614 -17.61 18.49 18.43
N ILE A 615 -16.58 19.23 17.99
CA ILE A 615 -15.49 18.71 17.15
C ILE A 615 -14.66 17.68 17.94
N ARG A 616 -14.48 16.48 17.38
CA ARG A 616 -13.71 15.37 17.98
C ARG A 616 -12.65 14.81 17.05
N LYS A 617 -12.93 14.85 15.74
CA LYS A 617 -11.97 14.63 14.66
C LYS A 617 -11.89 15.92 13.85
N LEU A 618 -10.68 16.28 13.47
CA LEU A 618 -10.37 17.46 12.70
C LEU A 618 -9.41 17.03 11.58
N SER A 619 -9.72 17.45 10.35
CA SER A 619 -8.96 17.15 9.14
C SER A 619 -8.84 18.43 8.33
N ILE A 620 -7.60 18.83 8.07
CA ILE A 620 -7.24 20.14 7.49
C ILE A 620 -6.27 19.87 6.33
N ALA A 621 -6.59 20.36 5.13
CA ALA A 621 -5.81 20.19 3.91
C ALA A 621 -6.15 21.30 2.90
N GLU A 622 -5.39 22.38 2.84
CA GLU A 622 -5.59 23.51 1.89
C GLU A 622 -4.36 24.46 1.88
N VAL A 623 -4.32 25.39 0.90
CA VAL A 623 -3.12 26.17 0.53
C VAL A 623 -2.84 27.39 1.45
N SER A 624 -3.73 27.76 2.38
CA SER A 624 -3.41 28.79 3.40
C SER A 624 -4.15 28.56 4.73
N PRO A 625 -3.73 27.56 5.54
CA PRO A 625 -4.43 27.22 6.77
C PRO A 625 -4.02 28.11 7.97
N GLY A 626 -3.09 29.07 7.77
CA GLY A 626 -2.47 29.86 8.84
C GLY A 626 -3.48 30.52 9.79
N GLU A 627 -4.37 31.38 9.28
CA GLU A 627 -5.36 32.08 10.13
C GLU A 627 -6.45 31.15 10.68
N LEU A 628 -6.83 30.09 9.96
CA LEU A 628 -7.76 29.06 10.49
C LEU A 628 -7.13 28.34 11.69
N LEU A 629 -5.88 27.94 11.55
CA LEU A 629 -5.17 27.24 12.60
C LEU A 629 -4.84 28.21 13.77
N LYS A 630 -4.51 29.48 13.53
CA LYS A 630 -4.40 30.53 14.57
C LYS A 630 -5.68 30.72 15.37
N PHE A 631 -6.81 30.85 14.69
CA PHE A 631 -8.14 30.91 15.30
C PHE A 631 -8.44 29.64 16.12
N LEU A 632 -8.10 28.47 15.59
CA LEU A 632 -8.14 27.19 16.30
C LEU A 632 -7.03 27.03 17.36
N ALA A 633 -6.12 27.99 17.54
CA ALA A 633 -5.07 28.01 18.57
C ALA A 633 -5.50 28.73 19.83
N SER A 634 -6.23 29.84 19.61
CA SER A 634 -6.58 30.83 20.61
C SER A 634 -7.04 30.20 21.93
N PRO A 635 -6.71 30.80 23.09
CA PRO A 635 -7.35 30.49 24.35
C PRO A 635 -8.90 30.56 24.30
N SER A 636 -9.48 31.31 23.36
CA SER A 636 -10.93 31.35 23.08
C SER A 636 -11.44 30.25 22.14
N SER A 637 -10.57 29.39 21.60
CA SER A 637 -10.98 28.35 20.64
C SER A 637 -11.92 27.32 21.29
N PRO A 638 -13.06 26.97 20.65
CA PRO A 638 -13.99 25.97 21.17
C PRO A 638 -13.48 24.52 21.03
N CYS A 639 -12.42 24.28 20.26
CA CYS A 639 -11.99 22.94 19.81
C CYS A 639 -11.08 22.18 20.80
N LYS A 640 -11.36 22.27 22.11
CA LYS A 640 -10.52 21.72 23.21
C LYS A 640 -10.83 20.25 23.58
N ASN A 641 -11.49 19.50 22.69
CA ASN A 641 -11.95 18.12 22.95
C ASN A 641 -11.64 17.04 21.88
N LEU A 642 -10.68 17.25 20.98
CA LEU A 642 -10.16 16.29 20.00
C LEU A 642 -9.71 14.96 20.63
N LEU A 643 -9.75 13.91 19.79
CA LEU A 643 -9.28 12.55 20.07
C LEU A 643 -8.27 12.05 19.03
N GLY A 644 -8.41 12.52 17.79
CA GLY A 644 -7.44 12.37 16.72
C GLY A 644 -7.44 13.63 15.84
N LEU A 645 -6.26 13.98 15.34
CA LEU A 645 -6.07 15.04 14.35
C LEU A 645 -5.52 14.40 13.06
N ILE A 646 -5.92 14.95 11.92
CA ILE A 646 -5.30 14.75 10.62
C ILE A 646 -4.91 16.14 10.10
N TYR A 647 -3.67 16.31 9.68
CA TYR A 647 -3.19 17.59 9.18
C TYR A 647 -2.31 17.41 7.94
N ALA A 648 -2.76 17.92 6.79
CA ALA A 648 -2.00 17.95 5.56
C ALA A 648 -1.74 19.42 5.14
N SER A 649 -0.55 19.71 4.63
CA SER A 649 -0.14 21.06 4.23
C SER A 649 0.66 21.03 2.94
N GLN A 650 0.26 21.86 1.97
CA GLN A 650 0.89 22.01 0.65
C GLN A 650 1.42 23.44 0.42
N VAL A 651 1.75 24.17 1.50
CA VAL A 651 2.00 25.62 1.45
C VAL A 651 3.49 25.96 1.45
N TYR A 652 3.91 26.74 0.44
CA TYR A 652 5.25 27.32 0.30
C TYR A 652 5.70 28.22 1.46
N ASN A 653 4.78 28.80 2.23
CA ASN A 653 5.08 29.54 3.47
C ASN A 653 4.47 28.86 4.73
N PRO A 654 5.08 27.74 5.20
CA PRO A 654 4.59 26.93 6.31
C PRO A 654 5.03 27.47 7.68
N SER A 655 5.89 28.50 7.68
CA SER A 655 6.56 29.09 8.85
C SER A 655 5.61 29.45 9.98
N VAL A 656 4.38 29.81 9.61
CA VAL A 656 3.26 30.22 10.45
C VAL A 656 2.31 29.04 10.71
N SER A 657 2.09 28.12 9.77
CA SER A 657 1.08 27.04 9.86
C SER A 657 1.53 25.82 10.67
N HIS A 658 2.82 25.57 10.81
CA HIS A 658 3.37 24.51 11.68
C HIS A 658 3.69 25.09 13.07
N VAL A 659 4.06 26.36 13.06
CA VAL A 659 3.61 27.33 14.06
C VAL A 659 2.07 27.39 14.17
N TYR A 660 1.27 26.46 13.59
CA TYR A 660 -0.13 26.19 13.98
C TYR A 660 -0.63 24.69 14.08
N LEU A 661 -0.01 23.79 14.90
CA LEU A 661 -0.61 22.59 15.64
C LEU A 661 -0.86 22.52 17.28
N ALA A 662 -0.08 23.13 18.22
CA ALA A 662 -0.17 23.84 19.56
C ALA A 662 -0.80 23.31 20.82
N GLU A 663 -0.90 24.26 21.77
CA GLU A 663 -2.03 25.21 21.89
C GLU A 663 -3.34 24.54 21.51
N LEU A 664 -3.63 24.32 20.21
CA LEU A 664 -4.74 23.47 19.82
C LEU A 664 -4.57 22.11 20.48
N VAL A 665 -3.64 21.29 20.03
CA VAL A 665 -3.66 19.93 20.53
C VAL A 665 -3.20 19.84 22.03
N ARG A 666 -2.75 20.87 22.76
CA ARG A 666 -2.53 20.83 24.25
C ARG A 666 -3.67 21.40 25.06
N SER A 667 -4.40 22.38 24.54
CA SER A 667 -5.74 22.59 25.06
C SER A 667 -6.55 21.30 24.87
N ASN A 668 -6.32 20.57 23.77
CA ASN A 668 -6.62 19.14 23.67
C ASN A 668 -5.56 18.28 24.34
N THR A 669 -5.31 18.50 25.64
CA THR A 669 -4.58 17.59 26.51
C THR A 669 -5.38 16.27 26.66
N ARG A 670 -5.86 15.70 25.54
CA ARG A 670 -6.94 14.76 25.30
C ARG A 670 -6.70 13.74 24.16
N LEU A 671 -5.59 13.81 23.40
CA LEU A 671 -5.35 12.96 22.22
C LEU A 671 -4.95 11.50 22.53
N GLN A 672 -5.06 10.62 21.52
CA GLN A 672 -4.73 9.18 21.55
C GLN A 672 -4.13 8.62 20.26
N LYS A 673 -4.46 9.22 19.11
CA LYS A 673 -4.15 8.77 17.74
C LYS A 673 -3.67 9.94 16.91
N LEU A 674 -2.82 9.69 15.93
CA LEU A 674 -2.34 10.76 15.08
C LEU A 674 -1.87 10.35 13.67
N LYS A 675 -2.11 11.26 12.71
CA LYS A 675 -1.56 11.31 11.35
C LYS A 675 -1.35 12.76 10.89
N PHE A 676 -0.36 13.02 10.04
CA PHE A 676 -0.09 14.32 9.39
C PHE A 676 0.69 14.10 8.05
N LYS A 677 0.93 15.18 7.28
CA LYS A 677 1.73 15.24 6.02
C LYS A 677 2.10 16.71 5.69
N LEU A 678 3.37 17.11 5.69
CA LEU A 678 3.79 18.53 5.70
C LEU A 678 4.68 18.96 4.52
N ASP A 679 4.22 18.79 3.28
CA ASP A 679 5.00 18.87 2.01
C ASP A 679 5.77 20.19 1.81
N GLU A 680 6.90 20.17 1.06
CA GLU A 680 8.00 21.18 0.94
C GLU A 680 7.69 22.67 1.21
N GLY A 681 8.73 23.43 1.59
CA GLY A 681 8.60 24.88 1.75
C GLY A 681 9.58 25.47 2.76
N GLY A 682 10.88 25.35 2.47
CA GLY A 682 11.92 26.04 3.21
C GLY A 682 12.11 25.61 4.66
N ASN A 683 12.91 26.41 5.36
CA ASN A 683 14.16 25.84 5.82
C ASN A 683 14.44 26.12 7.30
N ARG A 684 14.27 25.10 8.16
CA ARG A 684 13.79 25.43 9.51
C ARG A 684 14.00 24.37 10.61
N ARG A 685 15.01 24.61 11.46
CA ARG A 685 15.40 23.91 12.68
C ARG A 685 14.24 23.43 13.54
N GLY A 686 14.13 24.09 14.67
CA GLY A 686 13.71 23.51 15.90
C GLY A 686 12.28 23.09 15.99
N LEU A 687 11.48 23.36 14.97
CA LEU A 687 10.09 22.98 15.05
C LEU A 687 10.04 21.48 15.27
N CYS A 688 10.83 20.80 14.46
CA CYS A 688 11.28 19.45 14.67
C CYS A 688 12.21 19.30 15.90
N ASP A 689 11.88 19.94 17.02
CA ASP A 689 12.14 19.48 18.37
C ASP A 689 11.03 19.72 19.36
N LYS A 690 10.41 20.91 19.52
CA LYS A 690 9.46 20.95 20.65
C LYS A 690 8.36 19.93 20.46
N LEU A 691 8.07 19.46 19.24
CA LEU A 691 7.28 18.25 19.01
C LEU A 691 7.85 17.04 19.84
N VAL A 692 9.18 16.80 20.00
CA VAL A 692 9.93 16.03 21.04
C VAL A 692 10.55 16.91 22.16
N ASP A 693 9.76 17.77 22.75
CA ASP A 693 9.40 17.52 24.16
C ASP A 693 7.87 17.42 24.35
N VAL A 694 7.13 17.16 23.26
CA VAL A 694 5.66 17.20 23.08
C VAL A 694 5.07 15.94 22.38
N ILE A 695 5.75 14.80 22.47
CA ILE A 695 5.13 13.68 23.19
C ILE A 695 5.61 13.61 24.62
N GLY A 696 6.30 14.59 25.19
CA GLY A 696 7.06 14.31 26.43
C GLY A 696 6.16 13.97 27.62
N LYS A 697 4.91 14.44 27.52
CA LYS A 697 4.15 14.96 28.65
C LYS A 697 2.59 14.66 28.62
N HIS A 698 2.09 13.42 28.47
CA HIS A 698 0.73 12.86 28.72
C HIS A 698 0.37 11.40 29.22
N SER A 699 1.29 10.48 29.56
CA SER A 699 1.11 9.05 29.91
C SER A 699 0.68 8.02 28.85
N SER A 700 0.09 8.35 27.70
CA SER A 700 -0.74 7.35 26.99
C SER A 700 -0.84 7.38 25.44
N LEU A 701 0.21 7.70 24.67
CA LEU A 701 0.19 7.40 23.21
C LEU A 701 0.37 5.89 22.94
N ILE A 702 -0.28 5.40 21.88
CA ILE A 702 -0.28 3.99 21.44
C ILE A 702 -0.17 3.76 19.91
N GLU A 703 -0.45 4.73 19.03
CA GLU A 703 -0.44 4.55 17.56
C GLU A 703 -0.04 5.81 16.78
N LEU A 704 0.74 5.63 15.71
CA LEU A 704 1.50 6.64 14.98
C LEU A 704 1.58 6.31 13.47
N ASP A 705 1.40 7.33 12.61
CA ASP A 705 1.49 7.28 11.13
C ASP A 705 2.12 8.59 10.60
N ALA A 706 3.35 8.51 10.08
CA ALA A 706 4.11 9.60 9.43
C ALA A 706 3.94 9.59 7.89
N SER A 707 4.13 10.71 7.18
CA SER A 707 4.12 10.80 5.71
C SER A 707 4.92 12.00 5.15
N VAL A 708 6.10 11.74 4.62
CA VAL A 708 7.24 12.66 4.69
C VAL A 708 7.83 12.96 3.30
N THR A 709 8.33 14.18 3.04
CA THR A 709 8.94 14.62 1.76
C THR A 709 10.08 15.62 2.04
N TYR A 710 11.29 15.39 1.50
CA TYR A 710 12.56 16.16 1.66
C TYR A 710 13.66 15.33 0.96
N GLN A 711 14.75 15.94 0.52
CA GLN A 711 16.05 15.29 0.25
C GLN A 711 16.84 15.07 1.54
N ALA A 712 17.68 16.04 1.93
CA ALA A 712 18.61 16.10 3.09
C ALA A 712 17.96 16.07 4.48
N TYR A 713 16.99 15.18 4.62
CA TYR A 713 16.50 14.41 5.75
C TYR A 713 17.10 13.02 5.28
N HIS A 714 18.36 12.69 5.58
CA HIS A 714 18.98 11.34 5.39
C HIS A 714 19.02 10.43 6.66
N ASP A 715 20.03 10.35 7.55
CA ASP A 715 20.06 9.49 8.79
C ASP A 715 19.73 10.08 10.21
N TYR A 716 18.86 11.07 10.37
CA TYR A 716 18.41 11.66 11.63
C TYR A 716 17.44 10.68 12.09
N GLN A 717 17.96 9.64 12.64
CA GLN A 717 17.16 8.47 12.56
C GLN A 717 17.20 7.80 13.87
N GLU A 718 17.83 8.31 14.93
CA GLU A 718 18.34 7.40 15.93
C GLU A 718 17.86 7.81 17.36
N ASP A 719 16.97 8.83 17.51
CA ASP A 719 16.20 9.28 18.72
C ASP A 719 14.60 9.56 18.83
N PHE A 720 13.54 8.67 19.00
CA PHE A 720 12.70 7.56 18.30
C PHE A 720 12.41 6.30 19.18
N LEU A 721 13.05 5.11 18.91
CA LEU A 721 13.18 3.76 19.61
C LEU A 721 14.48 3.14 20.42
N LEU A 722 15.59 3.77 20.98
CA LEU A 722 16.55 3.92 22.21
C LEU A 722 16.29 4.59 23.67
N HIS A 723 15.68 5.71 24.22
CA HIS A 723 14.38 6.52 24.40
C HIS A 723 12.95 6.01 25.01
N LEU A 724 11.72 6.06 24.46
CA LEU A 724 10.40 5.48 24.92
C LEU A 724 10.34 4.49 26.10
N PRO A 725 9.36 4.57 27.03
CA PRO A 725 9.29 3.74 28.23
C PRO A 725 8.75 2.32 27.96
N LYS A 726 9.53 1.49 27.25
CA LYS A 726 9.39 0.02 27.09
C LYS A 726 7.96 -0.51 26.77
N THR A 727 7.25 0.08 25.78
CA THR A 727 5.77 -0.04 25.61
C THR A 727 5.10 -0.03 24.19
N LEU A 728 5.73 0.37 23.07
CA LEU A 728 5.04 0.58 21.75
C LEU A 728 4.81 -0.73 20.98
N GLN A 729 3.76 -0.79 20.15
CA GLN A 729 3.31 -2.02 19.48
C GLN A 729 3.11 -1.93 17.94
N LYS A 730 3.03 -0.73 17.36
CA LYS A 730 2.70 -0.48 15.94
C LYS A 730 3.58 0.63 15.36
N LEU A 731 3.83 0.58 14.04
CA LEU A 731 4.72 1.53 13.35
C LEU A 731 4.44 1.54 11.83
N LYS A 732 4.00 2.68 11.24
CA LYS A 732 3.82 2.88 9.78
C LYS A 732 4.39 4.23 9.34
N LEU A 733 5.08 4.17 8.21
CA LEU A 733 6.34 4.84 7.95
C LEU A 733 6.50 4.94 6.41
N ASP A 734 6.89 6.12 5.90
CA ASP A 734 6.53 6.67 4.58
C ASP A 734 7.31 7.99 4.25
N PHE A 735 8.32 7.87 3.38
CA PHE A 735 9.33 8.87 2.98
C PHE A 735 9.33 9.07 1.46
N TYR A 736 9.43 10.31 1.02
CA TYR A 736 9.61 10.72 -0.36
C TYR A 736 10.96 11.42 -0.50
N CYS A 737 11.70 11.07 -1.55
CA CYS A 737 12.91 11.75 -1.98
C CYS A 737 12.66 12.41 -3.32
N VAL A 738 13.17 13.63 -3.51
CA VAL A 738 13.29 14.23 -4.84
C VAL A 738 14.62 13.77 -5.43
N ALA A 739 14.56 12.92 -6.45
CA ALA A 739 15.74 12.24 -7.01
C ALA A 739 16.45 13.05 -8.11
N ASP A 740 15.87 14.16 -8.55
CA ASP A 740 16.29 14.90 -9.74
C ASP A 740 17.50 15.83 -9.51
N ALA A 741 18.41 15.41 -8.62
CA ALA A 741 19.69 16.06 -8.35
C ALA A 741 20.77 14.98 -8.22
N TYR A 742 21.62 14.87 -9.24
CA TYR A 742 22.81 14.01 -9.32
C TYR A 742 22.55 12.48 -9.40
N GLU A 743 21.94 12.04 -10.51
CA GLU A 743 22.39 10.80 -11.20
C GLU A 743 23.04 11.20 -12.55
N ASP A 744 24.03 12.12 -12.51
CA ASP A 744 24.89 12.44 -13.65
C ASP A 744 26.36 12.09 -13.36
N ASP A 745 26.58 10.80 -13.09
CA ASP A 745 27.92 10.19 -13.05
C ASP A 745 28.40 9.83 -14.48
N SER A 746 28.13 10.69 -15.47
CA SER A 746 28.45 10.43 -16.89
C SER A 746 29.58 11.31 -17.46
N GLU A 747 29.85 12.49 -16.88
CA GLU A 747 30.87 13.44 -17.35
C GLU A 747 32.03 13.68 -16.35
N TYR A 748 32.79 12.65 -15.94
CA TYR A 748 34.09 12.87 -15.29
C TYR A 748 35.18 11.80 -15.52
N SER A 749 35.39 11.37 -16.78
CA SER A 749 36.58 10.57 -17.13
C SER A 749 37.05 10.71 -18.59
N ASP A 750 37.57 11.88 -18.99
CA ASP A 750 38.74 11.97 -19.90
C ASP A 750 39.28 13.41 -20.04
N SER A 751 40.00 13.90 -19.02
CA SER A 751 40.89 15.07 -19.14
C SER A 751 42.26 14.76 -18.56
N SER A 752 43.17 14.25 -19.40
CA SER A 752 44.54 13.92 -19.00
C SER A 752 45.43 15.17 -18.92
N SER A 753 45.60 15.69 -17.70
CA SER A 753 46.70 16.57 -17.32
C SER A 753 47.31 16.07 -16.01
N SER A 754 48.62 15.91 -15.98
CA SER A 754 49.37 15.27 -14.89
C SER A 754 49.77 16.25 -13.77
N ASP A 755 50.28 15.65 -12.69
CA ASP A 755 51.18 16.25 -11.68
C ASP A 755 50.57 17.32 -10.73
N ASP A 756 50.14 16.91 -9.53
CA ASP A 756 50.84 17.29 -8.28
C ASP A 756 50.46 16.39 -7.08
N ASP A 757 51.29 16.42 -6.01
CA ASP A 757 51.37 15.39 -4.96
C ASP A 757 50.30 15.41 -3.82
N GLY A 758 49.77 14.22 -3.49
CA GLY A 758 49.68 13.56 -2.16
C GLY A 758 48.91 14.15 -0.95
N ASP A 759 48.12 13.31 -0.25
CA ASP A 759 48.40 12.74 1.10
C ASP A 759 47.30 11.69 1.47
N ASP A 760 47.59 10.66 2.28
CA ASP A 760 46.64 9.57 2.65
C ASP A 760 46.41 9.51 4.20
N GLY A 761 45.23 9.15 4.72
CA GLY A 761 45.07 8.84 6.16
C GLY A 761 43.68 8.65 6.84
N ASP A 762 43.16 7.42 6.84
CA ASP A 762 42.29 6.75 7.86
C ASP A 762 40.79 7.15 8.03
N ASP A 763 39.89 6.49 7.28
CA ASP A 763 38.43 6.32 7.50
C ASP A 763 38.08 5.00 8.21
N GLY A 764 39.06 4.32 8.80
CA GLY A 764 38.86 2.99 9.35
C GLY A 764 37.78 2.91 10.44
N ASP A 765 37.55 3.96 11.25
CA ASP A 765 36.70 3.84 12.44
C ASP A 765 35.25 3.55 12.12
N GLY A 766 34.75 2.55 12.83
CA GLY A 766 33.33 2.45 13.07
C GLY A 766 32.52 1.21 12.68
N ILE A 767 33.04 0.07 12.22
CA ILE A 767 32.23 -1.17 12.19
C ILE A 767 32.69 -2.11 13.32
N LYS A 768 32.49 -1.63 14.57
CA LYS A 768 32.83 -2.09 15.94
C LYS A 768 32.20 -1.34 17.25
N PHE A 769 31.10 -0.52 17.30
CA PHE A 769 30.39 0.25 18.46
C PHE A 769 29.17 -0.61 18.81
N TYR A 770 28.82 -1.67 18.08
CA TYR A 770 27.46 -2.23 18.00
C TYR A 770 26.96 -3.08 19.17
N GLU A 771 27.28 -2.60 20.37
CA GLU A 771 27.13 -3.06 21.73
C GLU A 771 25.77 -3.58 22.14
N THR A 772 25.13 -4.49 21.40
CA THR A 772 23.80 -5.07 21.69
C THR A 772 22.65 -4.13 21.26
N PHE A 773 21.33 -4.35 21.51
CA PHE A 773 20.25 -3.29 21.30
C PHE A 773 18.80 -2.95 22.11
N GLY A 774 18.08 -3.17 23.36
CA GLY A 774 17.87 -3.91 24.80
C GLY A 774 16.95 -5.13 25.32
N ALA A 775 16.77 -6.29 24.66
CA ALA A 775 15.66 -7.31 24.64
C ALA A 775 14.16 -6.92 24.27
N TYR A 776 13.68 -7.04 23.00
CA TYR A 776 12.26 -6.75 22.53
C TYR A 776 11.55 -8.10 22.23
N PRO A 777 11.16 -8.91 23.23
CA PRO A 777 10.29 -10.07 22.97
C PRO A 777 8.81 -9.68 22.72
N GLN A 778 8.54 -8.53 22.08
CA GLN A 778 7.19 -7.91 21.97
C GLN A 778 6.93 -7.06 20.71
N MET A 779 7.16 -7.58 19.49
CA MET A 779 6.95 -6.83 18.24
C MET A 779 6.24 -7.67 17.17
N LYS A 780 5.46 -7.05 16.24
CA LYS A 780 4.53 -7.81 15.36
C LYS A 780 4.33 -7.38 13.90
N SER A 781 4.38 -6.09 13.52
CA SER A 781 3.98 -5.63 12.17
C SER A 781 4.83 -4.44 11.70
N PHE A 782 5.08 -4.32 10.40
CA PHE A 782 6.00 -3.33 9.82
C PHE A 782 5.71 -3.07 8.33
N THR A 783 5.88 -1.84 7.86
CA THR A 783 5.50 -1.39 6.49
C THR A 783 6.26 -0.13 6.13
N ILE A 784 6.79 -0.09 4.90
CA ILE A 784 7.57 0.99 4.29
C ILE A 784 7.15 1.16 2.82
N LEU A 785 7.34 2.36 2.23
CA LEU A 785 6.66 2.77 0.98
C LEU A 785 7.55 3.51 -0.05
N THR A 786 8.87 3.53 0.13
CA THR A 786 9.71 4.68 -0.30
C THR A 786 10.77 4.31 -1.31
N ARG A 787 11.35 5.25 -2.08
CA ARG A 787 12.64 4.96 -2.75
C ARG A 787 13.73 4.66 -1.73
N LEU A 788 14.63 3.77 -2.13
CA LEU A 788 15.40 2.93 -1.21
C LEU A 788 16.82 2.70 -1.69
N SER A 789 17.78 2.70 -0.76
CA SER A 789 19.15 2.94 -1.13
C SER A 789 20.21 2.42 -0.14
N LYS A 790 21.44 2.93 -0.30
CA LYS A 790 22.70 2.23 -0.09
C LYS A 790 23.22 2.24 1.31
N ARG A 791 22.44 2.56 2.35
CA ARG A 791 22.91 2.46 3.74
C ARG A 791 22.04 1.61 4.67
N GLU A 792 20.97 1.03 4.15
CA GLU A 792 19.89 0.54 4.98
C GLU A 792 20.29 -0.82 5.63
N ALA A 793 21.33 -1.61 5.22
CA ALA A 793 21.95 -2.90 5.76
C ALA A 793 23.48 -2.88 5.97
N PRO A 794 24.01 -2.20 6.97
CA PRO A 794 23.65 -2.76 8.26
C PRO A 794 22.40 -2.31 9.10
N ALA A 795 21.34 -1.55 8.72
CA ALA A 795 20.06 -1.26 9.52
C ALA A 795 18.53 -1.70 9.18
N ILE A 796 18.11 -2.53 8.21
CA ILE A 796 16.94 -3.51 8.25
C ILE A 796 16.99 -5.19 8.13
N LEU A 797 17.87 -6.32 8.37
CA LEU A 797 18.90 -7.18 9.32
C LEU A 797 19.51 -7.07 10.86
N SER A 798 19.86 -5.97 11.66
CA SER A 798 19.69 -5.27 13.05
C SER A 798 18.40 -5.09 14.08
N PHE A 799 17.13 -4.67 13.75
CA PHE A 799 15.75 -4.78 14.39
C PHE A 799 14.74 -6.02 14.37
N ILE A 800 14.67 -7.07 13.51
CA ILE A 800 13.72 -8.23 13.65
C ILE A 800 14.31 -9.49 14.31
N ARG A 801 15.52 -10.08 14.06
CA ARG A 801 16.30 -11.20 14.77
C ARG A 801 16.05 -11.43 16.26
N GLY A 802 14.79 -11.56 16.67
CA GLY A 802 14.29 -11.71 18.02
C GLY A 802 13.11 -10.79 18.35
N CYS A 803 12.15 -10.62 17.43
CA CYS A 803 10.74 -10.32 17.74
C CYS A 803 10.00 -11.58 18.26
N SER A 804 10.69 -12.67 18.64
CA SER A 804 10.32 -14.11 18.58
C SER A 804 9.61 -14.65 17.30
N GLY A 805 8.60 -13.97 16.75
CA GLY A 805 7.99 -14.23 15.43
C GLY A 805 7.16 -13.05 14.86
N LEU A 806 7.01 -12.96 13.54
CA LEU A 806 6.51 -11.79 12.78
C LEU A 806 5.24 -12.04 11.90
N GLU A 807 4.46 -10.96 11.64
CA GLU A 807 3.19 -10.90 10.87
C GLU A 807 3.34 -10.21 9.47
N ARG A 808 2.54 -9.22 9.02
CA ARG A 808 2.51 -8.73 7.59
C ARG A 808 3.55 -7.62 7.21
N PHE A 809 3.72 -7.34 5.89
CA PHE A 809 4.93 -6.72 5.30
C PHE A 809 4.75 -6.08 3.89
N ARG A 810 5.43 -4.96 3.58
CA ARG A 810 5.14 -4.13 2.38
C ARG A 810 6.33 -3.23 1.91
N VAL A 811 6.55 -3.09 0.57
CA VAL A 811 7.49 -2.13 -0.10
C VAL A 811 6.98 -1.43 -1.39
N GLY A 812 7.25 -0.14 -1.52
CA GLY A 812 7.29 0.60 -2.80
C GLY A 812 8.65 1.31 -2.97
N GLY A 813 8.86 2.01 -4.09
CA GLY A 813 10.07 2.78 -4.45
C GLY A 813 11.39 1.97 -4.56
N ILE A 814 11.76 1.45 -5.72
CA ILE A 814 12.62 0.25 -5.78
C ILE A 814 13.47 0.11 -7.09
N SER A 815 14.76 0.48 -7.05
CA SER A 815 15.65 0.90 -8.18
C SER A 815 16.50 -0.20 -8.94
N PRO A 816 16.00 -0.89 -9.98
CA PRO A 816 16.57 -2.02 -10.76
C PRO A 816 17.46 -3.15 -10.19
N LEU A 817 18.20 -2.98 -9.10
CA LEU A 817 19.25 -3.93 -8.73
C LEU A 817 19.23 -4.56 -7.31
N VAL A 818 18.19 -4.36 -6.47
CA VAL A 818 17.84 -5.27 -5.33
C VAL A 818 17.93 -6.70 -5.69
N THR A 819 17.48 -6.87 -6.92
CA THR A 819 17.70 -7.92 -7.85
C THR A 819 18.60 -8.92 -7.17
N GLN A 820 19.82 -8.49 -6.89
CA GLN A 820 20.82 -9.43 -6.53
C GLN A 820 21.30 -9.54 -5.08
N LYS A 821 20.83 -8.91 -3.99
CA LYS A 821 20.96 -9.48 -2.59
C LYS A 821 19.69 -9.56 -1.78
N PHE A 822 18.59 -9.82 -2.45
CA PHE A 822 17.37 -9.93 -1.69
C PHE A 822 16.64 -11.22 -2.09
N LEU A 823 16.50 -11.62 -3.33
CA LEU A 823 15.91 -12.92 -3.57
C LEU A 823 16.78 -14.17 -3.29
N ALA A 824 17.45 -14.21 -2.14
CA ALA A 824 17.99 -15.44 -1.59
C ALA A 824 17.73 -15.68 -0.08
N VAL A 825 16.85 -14.87 0.55
CA VAL A 825 16.54 -14.90 2.03
C VAL A 825 15.14 -15.51 2.13
N LEU A 826 14.21 -15.03 1.33
CA LEU A 826 12.90 -15.61 0.99
C LEU A 826 12.97 -16.98 0.30
N SER A 827 13.85 -17.83 0.79
CA SER A 827 13.86 -19.27 0.63
C SER A 827 13.97 -19.98 1.96
N ASP A 828 14.46 -19.29 2.99
CA ASP A 828 15.09 -19.80 4.22
C ASP A 828 14.04 -20.39 5.19
N ALA A 829 13.34 -21.40 4.70
CA ALA A 829 12.26 -22.24 5.19
C ALA A 829 11.98 -22.67 6.64
N HIS A 830 12.96 -22.91 7.51
CA HIS A 830 12.73 -23.13 8.93
C HIS A 830 12.22 -21.79 9.37
N ILE A 831 13.01 -20.80 8.99
CA ILE A 831 12.69 -19.46 9.30
C ILE A 831 11.35 -19.16 8.64
N PHE A 832 11.23 -19.52 7.37
CA PHE A 832 10.08 -19.37 6.49
C PHE A 832 8.99 -20.43 6.75
N SER A 833 8.15 -20.73 5.73
CA SER A 833 7.25 -21.89 5.46
C SER A 833 5.70 -21.96 5.19
N ASN A 834 4.56 -21.71 5.89
CA ASN A 834 4.00 -21.07 7.11
C ASN A 834 3.21 -19.68 7.04
N LEU A 835 2.58 -19.28 5.91
CA LEU A 835 2.78 -18.21 4.87
C LEU A 835 1.71 -16.99 4.78
N THR A 836 1.85 -15.77 4.10
CA THR A 836 0.84 -14.62 3.76
C THR A 836 1.00 -13.51 2.61
N GLU A 837 0.77 -12.14 2.80
CA GLU A 837 0.02 -11.05 1.99
C GLU A 837 0.67 -10.24 0.78
N LEU A 838 0.26 -9.01 0.26
CA LEU A 838 0.89 -8.29 -0.95
C LEU A 838 0.44 -6.83 -1.39
N HIS A 839 1.25 -6.08 -2.20
CA HIS A 839 0.93 -5.14 -3.35
C HIS A 839 2.21 -4.87 -4.23
N PHE A 840 2.36 -3.78 -5.03
CA PHE A 840 3.64 -3.36 -5.68
C PHE A 840 4.01 -1.86 -5.74
N GLY A 841 5.21 -1.61 -6.27
CA GLY A 841 5.84 -0.38 -6.79
C GLY A 841 7.07 -0.77 -7.68
N GLU A 842 7.59 0.17 -8.48
CA GLU A 842 8.81 0.20 -9.32
C GLU A 842 9.73 -1.06 -9.44
N ALA A 843 10.04 -1.55 -10.66
CA ALA A 843 10.93 -2.72 -10.82
C ALA A 843 11.48 -3.05 -12.25
N THR A 844 12.80 -3.29 -12.44
CA THR A 844 13.42 -3.74 -13.74
C THR A 844 13.93 -5.19 -13.78
N PHE A 845 13.42 -6.01 -14.70
CA PHE A 845 13.47 -7.48 -14.62
C PHE A 845 14.47 -8.15 -15.56
N ILE A 846 15.10 -9.27 -15.16
CA ILE A 846 16.08 -10.02 -16.00
C ILE A 846 15.86 -11.54 -15.93
N GLU A 847 15.76 -12.26 -17.08
CA GLU A 847 15.24 -13.65 -17.25
C GLU A 847 15.80 -14.83 -16.41
N PRO A 848 16.90 -14.72 -15.67
CA PRO A 848 17.38 -15.83 -14.82
C PRO A 848 17.02 -15.80 -13.32
N ASN A 849 15.88 -15.24 -12.88
CA ASN A 849 15.41 -15.32 -11.47
C ASN A 849 14.01 -15.95 -10.86
N TRP A 850 12.71 -16.43 -11.23
CA TRP A 850 11.48 -16.56 -12.24
C TRP A 850 10.83 -17.87 -12.21
N ARG A 851 11.14 -18.88 -13.01
CA ARG A 851 10.57 -20.18 -12.66
C ARG A 851 11.05 -20.65 -11.27
N ARG A 852 11.83 -19.79 -10.60
CA ARG A 852 12.26 -19.68 -9.21
C ARG A 852 11.29 -18.94 -8.28
N LEU A 853 10.65 -17.89 -8.79
CA LEU A 853 9.34 -17.46 -8.33
C LEU A 853 8.46 -18.72 -8.51
N LEU A 854 8.30 -19.14 -9.78
CA LEU A 854 7.43 -20.10 -10.45
C LEU A 854 7.73 -21.59 -10.27
N SER A 855 8.43 -22.02 -9.22
CA SER A 855 8.49 -23.46 -8.90
C SER A 855 8.96 -23.81 -7.50
N GLY A 856 8.93 -22.85 -6.57
CA GLY A 856 9.21 -23.15 -5.16
C GLY A 856 7.94 -23.29 -4.34
N MET A 857 6.97 -22.39 -4.38
CA MET A 857 5.84 -22.55 -3.47
C MET A 857 4.71 -23.26 -4.18
N GLN A 858 5.04 -24.19 -5.09
CA GLN A 858 4.16 -24.95 -5.98
C GLN A 858 2.65 -24.95 -5.52
N GLY A 859 1.77 -23.94 -5.75
CA GLY A 859 0.28 -24.02 -5.70
C GLY A 859 -0.68 -22.80 -5.43
N ARG A 860 -0.78 -21.93 -4.38
CA ARG A 860 -0.52 -21.92 -2.90
C ARG A 860 -0.99 -20.70 -2.00
N ILE A 861 -1.94 -19.83 -2.38
CA ILE A 861 -1.71 -18.37 -2.38
C ILE A 861 -2.84 -17.32 -1.89
N LYS A 862 -2.72 -15.97 -2.04
CA LYS A 862 -3.80 -15.10 -2.60
C LYS A 862 -3.55 -14.15 -3.82
N SER A 863 -2.75 -13.08 -3.73
CA SER A 863 -3.12 -11.77 -4.34
C SER A 863 -2.03 -10.87 -5.02
N PHE A 864 -1.79 -11.01 -6.32
CA PHE A 864 -1.01 -10.10 -7.21
C PHE A 864 -1.32 -8.56 -7.13
N SER A 865 -0.33 -7.65 -7.20
CA SER A 865 -0.43 -6.31 -7.90
C SER A 865 0.92 -6.01 -8.56
N ILE A 866 1.01 -5.22 -9.66
CA ILE A 866 2.22 -4.63 -10.33
C ILE A 866 1.99 -3.15 -10.55
N THR A 867 3.08 -2.39 -10.47
CA THR A 867 3.14 -0.94 -10.71
C THR A 867 4.55 -0.61 -11.22
N GLU A 868 4.66 0.09 -12.36
CA GLU A 868 5.89 0.66 -12.93
C GLU A 868 7.02 -0.37 -13.16
N VAL A 869 6.93 -1.14 -14.24
CA VAL A 869 7.82 -2.31 -14.45
C VAL A 869 8.51 -2.29 -15.82
N HIS A 870 9.80 -2.61 -15.89
CA HIS A 870 10.60 -2.52 -17.12
C HIS A 870 11.06 -3.86 -17.70
N PHE A 871 10.94 -3.97 -19.03
CA PHE A 871 10.76 -5.25 -19.71
C PHE A 871 11.94 -5.74 -20.58
N ILE A 872 12.58 -6.86 -20.20
CA ILE A 872 13.82 -7.36 -20.85
C ILE A 872 13.80 -8.90 -21.07
N PRO A 873 13.23 -9.50 -22.14
CA PRO A 873 13.10 -8.88 -23.45
C PRO A 873 11.70 -8.40 -23.82
N SER A 874 10.61 -9.08 -23.42
CA SER A 874 9.26 -8.71 -23.89
C SER A 874 8.10 -9.18 -23.00
N PRO A 875 7.02 -8.38 -22.86
CA PRO A 875 5.75 -8.72 -22.19
C PRO A 875 5.21 -10.14 -22.46
N THR A 876 5.30 -10.59 -23.70
CA THR A 876 4.55 -11.73 -24.25
C THR A 876 4.60 -13.07 -23.53
N SER A 877 5.49 -13.29 -22.56
CA SER A 877 5.77 -14.68 -22.17
C SER A 877 6.11 -15.01 -20.69
N PHE A 878 5.75 -14.12 -19.75
CA PHE A 878 5.12 -14.53 -18.47
C PHE A 878 3.68 -14.87 -18.87
N ILE A 879 3.10 -14.09 -19.79
CA ILE A 879 1.83 -14.33 -20.49
C ILE A 879 1.81 -15.71 -21.20
N GLN A 880 2.97 -16.36 -21.35
CA GLN A 880 3.12 -17.74 -21.82
C GLN A 880 3.94 -18.65 -20.89
N ALA A 881 3.97 -18.34 -19.61
CA ALA A 881 4.54 -19.16 -18.56
C ALA A 881 3.66 -19.08 -17.31
N MET A 882 3.70 -17.94 -16.61
CA MET A 882 2.84 -17.56 -15.48
C MET A 882 1.37 -18.02 -15.62
N THR A 883 0.94 -18.11 -16.86
CA THR A 883 -0.35 -18.44 -17.39
C THR A 883 -0.57 -19.95 -17.49
N THR A 884 0.21 -20.79 -16.81
CA THR A 884 -0.02 -22.25 -16.67
C THR A 884 0.62 -22.87 -15.43
N GLN A 885 1.56 -22.18 -14.78
CA GLN A 885 2.38 -22.65 -13.66
C GLN A 885 1.62 -22.87 -12.35
N TRP A 886 0.32 -22.89 -12.48
CA TRP A 886 -0.52 -21.79 -12.10
C TRP A 886 -1.74 -22.06 -12.95
N ALA A 887 -2.65 -22.94 -12.51
CA ALA A 887 -3.46 -23.69 -13.49
C ALA A 887 -4.99 -23.66 -13.53
N GLU A 888 -5.80 -23.69 -12.47
CA GLU A 888 -7.27 -23.82 -12.67
C GLU A 888 -8.07 -22.82 -11.79
N SER A 889 -7.45 -21.65 -11.63
CA SER A 889 -7.16 -21.12 -10.30
C SER A 889 -6.65 -19.60 -10.23
N LEU A 890 -6.63 -18.72 -11.27
CA LEU A 890 -6.35 -17.18 -11.32
C LEU A 890 -8.50 -14.67 -10.64
N GLU A 891 -8.25 -13.59 -9.81
CA GLU A 891 -9.34 -12.88 -9.14
C GLU A 891 -9.29 -11.34 -8.75
N VAL A 892 -8.23 -10.50 -8.87
CA VAL A 892 -8.25 -8.99 -8.62
C VAL A 892 -6.99 -8.12 -8.99
N LEU A 893 -6.01 -8.60 -9.77
CA LEU A 893 -4.72 -7.90 -10.05
C LEU A 893 -4.80 -6.77 -11.10
N ARG A 894 -3.64 -6.14 -11.33
CA ARG A 894 -3.42 -4.82 -11.93
C ARG A 894 -2.04 -4.70 -12.61
N PHE A 895 -2.01 -4.31 -13.90
CA PHE A 895 -0.86 -3.82 -14.67
C PHE A 895 -0.96 -2.30 -14.65
N LEU A 896 -0.40 -1.75 -13.59
CA LEU A 896 -0.35 -0.31 -13.37
C LEU A 896 0.95 0.18 -14.02
N ASP A 897 0.78 1.08 -14.99
CA ASP A 897 1.80 1.96 -15.56
C ASP A 897 2.94 1.28 -16.37
N TYR A 898 3.17 1.79 -17.59
CA TYR A 898 4.28 1.45 -18.51
C TYR A 898 4.54 -0.05 -18.77
N ILE A 899 3.61 -0.75 -19.43
CA ILE A 899 3.80 -2.14 -19.92
C ILE A 899 3.26 -2.31 -21.34
N GLU A 900 4.15 -2.50 -22.31
CA GLU A 900 3.87 -2.62 -23.76
C GLU A 900 3.16 -3.94 -24.14
N LEU A 901 1.92 -4.08 -23.72
CA LEU A 901 1.09 -5.24 -24.06
C LEU A 901 0.65 -5.21 -25.52
N SER A 902 1.02 -6.23 -26.29
CA SER A 902 0.52 -6.38 -27.66
C SER A 902 -0.96 -6.77 -27.67
N ARG A 903 -1.62 -6.56 -28.82
CA ARG A 903 -2.96 -7.12 -29.04
C ARG A 903 -2.98 -8.64 -28.83
N MET A 904 -1.95 -9.37 -29.26
CA MET A 904 -1.90 -10.82 -29.12
C MET A 904 -1.80 -11.22 -27.65
N ASP A 905 -1.00 -10.53 -26.85
CA ASP A 905 -0.87 -10.76 -25.42
C ASP A 905 -2.20 -10.58 -24.69
N ILE A 906 -2.89 -9.50 -25.05
CA ILE A 906 -4.24 -9.23 -24.56
C ILE A 906 -5.20 -10.30 -25.07
N GLU A 907 -5.29 -10.61 -26.37
CA GLU A 907 -6.20 -11.64 -26.88
C GLU A 907 -5.88 -13.05 -26.34
N TRP A 908 -4.63 -13.34 -25.97
CA TRP A 908 -4.14 -14.58 -25.38
C TRP A 908 -4.56 -14.76 -23.93
N ILE A 909 -4.24 -13.75 -23.11
CA ILE A 909 -4.81 -13.56 -21.78
C ILE A 909 -6.33 -13.67 -21.86
N LEU A 910 -6.94 -12.99 -22.83
CA LEU A 910 -8.37 -12.77 -23.02
C LEU A 910 -9.11 -13.82 -23.85
N SER A 911 -8.48 -14.93 -24.15
CA SER A 911 -9.14 -16.11 -24.72
C SER A 911 -9.14 -17.26 -23.74
N THR A 912 -8.17 -17.28 -22.80
CA THR A 912 -7.83 -18.53 -22.14
C THR A 912 -8.00 -18.64 -20.61
N CYS A 913 -7.92 -17.63 -19.73
CA CYS A 913 -8.03 -17.83 -18.25
C CYS A 913 -9.23 -18.70 -17.75
N SER A 914 -9.45 -18.89 -16.43
CA SER A 914 -10.74 -19.50 -16.00
C SER A 914 -11.63 -18.80 -14.92
N LYS A 915 -11.44 -17.57 -14.42
CA LYS A 915 -12.38 -16.93 -13.42
C LYS A 915 -12.41 -15.36 -13.36
N LEU A 916 -12.31 -14.56 -14.43
CA LEU A 916 -11.94 -13.11 -14.40
C LEU A 916 -13.04 -12.01 -14.31
N THR A 917 -12.80 -10.89 -13.56
CA THR A 917 -13.70 -9.73 -13.21
C THR A 917 -13.05 -8.34 -13.05
N THR A 918 -11.73 -8.16 -12.91
CA THR A 918 -11.07 -6.82 -12.99
C THR A 918 -9.88 -6.82 -13.97
N PHE A 919 -9.97 -6.09 -15.10
CA PHE A 919 -8.84 -5.69 -15.95
C PHE A 919 -8.35 -4.37 -15.39
N THR A 920 -7.05 -4.15 -15.47
CA THR A 920 -6.44 -2.84 -15.30
C THR A 920 -5.12 -2.92 -16.06
N VAL A 921 -5.20 -2.72 -17.38
CA VAL A 921 -4.03 -2.42 -18.21
C VAL A 921 -4.05 -0.91 -18.37
N SER A 922 -3.12 -0.26 -17.69
CA SER A 922 -3.04 1.19 -17.59
C SER A 922 -2.11 1.76 -18.67
N HIS A 923 -1.98 1.04 -19.79
CA HIS A 923 -1.02 1.29 -20.84
C HIS A 923 -1.65 1.14 -22.23
N TYR A 924 -0.98 1.70 -23.22
CA TYR A 924 -1.50 2.01 -24.54
C TYR A 924 -1.54 0.82 -25.50
N LEU A 925 -2.65 0.65 -26.21
CA LEU A 925 -2.79 -0.32 -27.30
C LEU A 925 -2.94 0.39 -28.65
N ASN A 926 -2.02 0.17 -29.57
CA ASN A 926 -2.10 0.69 -30.94
C ASN A 926 -3.23 -0.02 -31.72
N ILE A 927 -4.10 0.75 -32.39
CA ILE A 927 -5.19 0.19 -33.21
C ILE A 927 -4.72 -0.38 -34.56
N SER A 928 -3.51 -0.08 -35.06
CA SER A 928 -3.00 -0.72 -36.30
C SER A 928 -2.97 -2.25 -36.18
N ASP A 929 -2.67 -2.74 -34.99
CA ASP A 929 -2.42 -4.15 -34.69
C ASP A 929 -3.74 -4.96 -34.70
N TRP A 930 -4.88 -4.27 -34.71
CA TRP A 930 -6.22 -4.85 -34.85
C TRP A 930 -6.62 -5.08 -36.32
N SER A 931 -5.85 -4.59 -37.30
CA SER A 931 -6.00 -4.96 -38.72
C SER A 931 -5.08 -6.11 -39.11
N GLY A 932 -5.64 -7.29 -39.34
CA GLY A 932 -4.91 -8.45 -39.90
C GLY A 932 -4.67 -8.33 -41.41
N ASN A 933 -3.97 -7.29 -41.86
CA ASN A 933 -3.72 -7.00 -43.28
C ASN A 933 -2.23 -7.10 -43.61
N ASN A 934 -1.69 -8.32 -43.59
CA ASN A 934 -0.26 -8.64 -43.60
C ASN A 934 0.45 -8.45 -44.96
N ASN A 935 0.13 -7.39 -45.71
CA ASN A 935 0.83 -7.01 -46.94
C ASN A 935 2.17 -6.28 -46.66
N VAL A 936 2.99 -6.83 -45.77
CA VAL A 936 4.38 -6.40 -45.53
C VAL A 936 5.29 -7.48 -46.11
N GLU A 937 5.65 -7.35 -47.38
CA GLU A 937 6.59 -8.24 -48.08
C GLU A 937 8.01 -8.11 -47.49
N GLY A 938 8.28 -8.77 -46.35
CA GLY A 938 9.54 -8.53 -45.62
C GLY A 938 9.95 -9.47 -44.49
N SER A 939 9.26 -10.58 -44.19
CA SER A 939 9.72 -11.51 -43.13
C SER A 939 9.21 -12.96 -43.29
N ASN A 940 10.07 -13.85 -43.82
CA ASN A 940 9.75 -15.27 -44.03
C ASN A 940 10.05 -16.13 -42.79
N ALA A 941 9.49 -15.78 -41.62
CA ALA A 941 9.85 -16.42 -40.34
C ALA A 941 8.68 -16.82 -39.41
N LEU A 942 7.42 -16.59 -39.79
CA LEU A 942 6.23 -16.87 -38.94
C LEU A 942 5.07 -17.60 -39.65
N SER A 943 5.28 -18.07 -40.88
CA SER A 943 4.22 -18.49 -41.81
C SER A 943 3.63 -19.90 -41.61
N GLU A 944 3.67 -20.47 -40.40
CA GLU A 944 3.08 -21.80 -40.11
C GLU A 944 1.80 -21.75 -39.25
N HIS A 945 1.44 -20.62 -38.65
CA HIS A 945 0.23 -20.49 -37.81
C HIS A 945 -0.97 -19.77 -38.47
N GLU A 946 -0.80 -19.07 -39.60
CA GLU A 946 -1.84 -18.21 -40.19
C GLU A 946 -3.04 -18.96 -40.84
N ASN A 947 -3.10 -20.29 -40.78
CA ASN A 947 -4.12 -21.10 -41.49
C ASN A 947 -5.50 -21.15 -40.80
N HIS A 948 -5.68 -20.41 -39.70
CA HIS A 948 -6.88 -20.43 -38.85
C HIS A 948 -7.75 -19.19 -39.05
N GLY A 949 -8.50 -19.17 -40.15
CA GLY A 949 -9.44 -18.10 -40.50
C GLY A 949 -10.73 -18.02 -39.65
N ASN A 950 -10.64 -18.17 -38.32
CA ASN A 950 -11.80 -18.21 -37.42
C ASN A 950 -11.55 -17.37 -36.15
N THR A 951 -12.48 -16.45 -35.81
CA THR A 951 -12.20 -15.39 -34.82
C THR A 951 -12.33 -15.85 -33.37
N SER A 952 -11.32 -15.57 -32.54
CA SER A 952 -11.26 -15.82 -31.09
C SER A 952 -12.58 -15.69 -30.35
N THR A 953 -12.96 -16.81 -29.74
CA THR A 953 -14.03 -16.92 -28.73
C THR A 953 -13.43 -16.92 -27.34
N TRP A 954 -12.69 -15.86 -27.01
CA TRP A 954 -13.08 -14.95 -25.91
C TRP A 954 -14.18 -15.62 -24.99
N THR A 955 -13.78 -16.39 -23.96
CA THR A 955 -14.67 -17.26 -23.13
C THR A 955 -15.42 -16.64 -21.92
N CYS A 956 -15.71 -15.33 -21.89
CA CYS A 956 -16.19 -14.55 -20.71
C CYS A 956 -17.63 -14.16 -20.76
N LEU A 957 -18.31 -15.25 -20.89
CA LEU A 957 -19.66 -15.36 -20.43
C LEU A 957 -19.69 -15.20 -18.87
N GLY A 958 -18.53 -14.89 -18.21
CA GLY A 958 -18.28 -14.45 -16.84
C GLY A 958 -18.22 -12.91 -16.59
N LEU A 959 -17.42 -12.12 -17.31
CA LEU A 959 -16.83 -10.83 -16.87
C LEU A 959 -17.62 -9.83 -15.99
N GLU A 960 -16.97 -9.02 -15.12
CA GLU A 960 -17.58 -7.86 -14.43
C GLU A 960 -16.90 -6.47 -14.47
N ASN A 961 -15.63 -6.27 -14.80
CA ASN A 961 -15.05 -4.94 -15.02
C ASN A 961 -14.12 -4.99 -16.27
N LEU A 962 -13.65 -3.87 -16.77
CA LEU A 962 -12.64 -3.73 -17.82
C LEU A 962 -12.06 -2.33 -17.70
N GLU A 963 -10.76 -2.21 -17.94
CA GLU A 963 -10.03 -0.95 -18.01
C GLU A 963 -8.88 -1.12 -19.01
N ILE A 964 -9.14 -0.77 -20.27
CA ILE A 964 -8.19 -0.75 -21.40
C ILE A 964 -7.96 0.70 -21.84
N MET A 965 -6.74 1.00 -22.25
CA MET A 965 -6.33 2.25 -22.87
C MET A 965 -5.79 2.01 -24.28
N PHE A 966 -6.26 2.76 -25.27
CA PHE A 966 -5.86 2.67 -26.68
C PHE A 966 -5.07 3.92 -27.09
N MET A 967 -4.21 3.77 -28.11
CA MET A 967 -3.49 4.84 -28.79
C MET A 967 -3.67 4.79 -30.31
N ASP A 968 -3.30 5.91 -30.91
CA ASP A 968 -3.45 6.25 -32.30
C ASP A 968 -2.62 5.41 -33.30
N ILE A 969 -3.00 5.48 -34.58
CA ILE A 969 -2.20 4.95 -35.69
C ILE A 969 -1.12 5.99 -36.04
N PRO A 970 0.17 5.62 -36.17
CA PRO A 970 1.21 6.53 -36.65
C PRO A 970 0.89 7.10 -38.03
N SER A 971 0.92 8.43 -38.16
CA SER A 971 0.50 9.18 -39.35
C SER A 971 1.45 9.08 -40.57
N SER A 972 2.48 8.23 -40.49
CA SER A 972 3.61 8.11 -41.44
C SER A 972 3.28 7.42 -42.78
N ILE A 973 2.02 7.42 -43.20
CA ILE A 973 1.54 6.75 -44.44
C ILE A 973 0.88 7.75 -45.41
N ALA A 974 0.66 9.01 -45.00
CA ALA A 974 0.09 10.04 -45.87
C ALA A 974 1.02 10.39 -47.07
N PRO A 975 0.58 10.20 -48.33
CA PRO A 975 1.41 10.53 -49.51
C PRO A 975 1.41 12.04 -49.79
N ASN A 976 2.55 12.57 -50.24
CA ASN A 976 2.74 13.99 -50.55
C ASN A 976 1.74 14.49 -51.63
N ALA A 977 0.75 15.29 -51.24
CA ALA A 977 -0.35 15.73 -52.11
C ALA A 977 -0.44 17.26 -52.24
N SER A 978 0.35 17.85 -53.15
CA SER A 978 0.26 19.28 -53.51
C SER A 978 -0.90 19.57 -54.49
N SER A 979 -2.12 19.13 -54.16
CA SER A 979 -3.33 19.30 -54.99
C SER A 979 -4.61 19.06 -54.18
N ILE A 980 -5.11 20.10 -53.50
CA ILE A 980 -6.26 20.00 -52.57
C ILE A 980 -7.53 19.48 -53.24
N ASN A 981 -7.85 19.94 -54.47
CA ASN A 981 -9.12 19.65 -55.17
C ASN A 981 -9.26 18.20 -55.70
N ALA A 982 -8.39 17.27 -55.28
CA ALA A 982 -8.49 15.84 -55.60
C ALA A 982 -8.76 14.95 -54.36
N LEU A 983 -8.67 15.51 -53.14
CA LEU A 983 -8.72 14.72 -51.92
C LEU A 983 -10.13 14.26 -51.54
N GLU A 984 -11.16 15.09 -51.76
CA GLU A 984 -12.53 14.85 -51.30
C GLU A 984 -13.12 13.51 -51.81
N ASN A 985 -12.91 13.19 -53.09
CA ASN A 985 -13.32 11.89 -53.68
C ASN A 985 -12.43 10.70 -53.28
N THR A 986 -11.32 10.95 -52.58
CA THR A 986 -10.36 9.92 -52.13
C THR A 986 -10.54 9.58 -50.66
N VAL A 987 -10.96 10.55 -49.82
CA VAL A 987 -11.20 10.35 -48.37
C VAL A 987 -12.32 9.34 -48.11
N GLU A 988 -13.43 9.40 -48.84
CA GLU A 988 -14.53 8.41 -48.71
C GLU A 988 -14.08 6.95 -48.90
N ASN A 989 -12.97 6.71 -49.62
CA ASN A 989 -12.42 5.38 -49.85
C ASN A 989 -11.40 4.93 -48.78
N GLN A 990 -11.05 5.77 -47.80
CA GLN A 990 -10.11 5.44 -46.71
C GLN A 990 -10.73 5.34 -45.32
N GLU A 991 -11.99 5.75 -45.12
CA GLU A 991 -12.66 5.64 -43.81
C GLU A 991 -13.11 4.21 -43.48
N GLN A 992 -13.60 3.45 -44.48
CA GLN A 992 -14.17 2.10 -44.29
C GLN A 992 -13.25 1.13 -43.51
N PRO A 993 -11.93 1.01 -43.80
CA PRO A 993 -11.06 0.09 -43.08
C PRO A 993 -10.83 0.43 -41.60
N ILE A 994 -11.17 1.65 -41.16
CA ILE A 994 -11.15 2.04 -39.74
C ILE A 994 -12.47 1.65 -39.09
N VAL A 995 -13.60 1.93 -39.74
CA VAL A 995 -14.94 1.52 -39.30
C VAL A 995 -15.02 0.01 -39.05
N ASP A 996 -14.47 -0.80 -39.97
CA ASP A 996 -14.46 -2.26 -39.85
C ASP A 996 -13.68 -2.77 -38.62
N LYS A 997 -12.58 -2.08 -38.24
CA LYS A 997 -11.79 -2.39 -37.04
C LYS A 997 -12.52 -2.03 -35.76
N VAL A 998 -13.14 -0.85 -35.72
CA VAL A 998 -13.95 -0.40 -34.58
C VAL A 998 -15.17 -1.32 -34.39
N GLU A 999 -15.83 -1.72 -35.49
CA GLU A 999 -16.92 -2.68 -35.47
C GLU A 999 -16.47 -4.06 -34.93
N LEU A 1000 -15.26 -4.52 -35.29
CA LEU A 1000 -14.68 -5.75 -34.73
C LEU A 1000 -14.42 -5.65 -33.22
N ILE A 1001 -13.89 -4.53 -32.73
CA ILE A 1001 -13.70 -4.27 -31.29
C ILE A 1001 -15.07 -4.33 -30.58
N TYR A 1002 -16.08 -3.64 -31.08
CA TYR A 1002 -17.44 -3.64 -30.51
C TYR A 1002 -18.13 -5.00 -30.61
N LYS A 1003 -17.85 -5.82 -31.64
CA LYS A 1003 -18.35 -7.19 -31.81
C LYS A 1003 -17.67 -8.18 -30.87
N LYS A 1004 -16.38 -8.00 -30.60
CA LYS A 1004 -15.65 -8.72 -29.55
C LYS A 1004 -16.16 -8.29 -28.16
N LEU A 1005 -16.26 -6.99 -27.87
CA LEU A 1005 -16.82 -6.47 -26.63
C LEU A 1005 -18.29 -6.86 -26.42
N GLY A 1006 -19.13 -6.97 -27.46
CA GLY A 1006 -20.56 -7.29 -27.30
C GLY A 1006 -20.87 -8.64 -26.65
N ARG A 1007 -19.91 -9.57 -26.65
CA ARG A 1007 -20.01 -10.89 -26.01
C ARG A 1007 -19.98 -10.84 -24.47
N LEU A 1008 -19.74 -9.66 -23.89
CA LEU A 1008 -19.51 -9.38 -22.47
C LEU A 1008 -20.77 -9.23 -21.62
N THR A 1009 -21.69 -10.19 -21.70
CA THR A 1009 -23.05 -10.04 -21.15
C THR A 1009 -23.14 -9.76 -19.64
N LYS A 1010 -22.09 -10.09 -18.88
CA LYS A 1010 -22.00 -9.89 -17.42
C LYS A 1010 -21.24 -8.63 -16.97
N LEU A 1011 -20.55 -7.91 -17.87
CA LEU A 1011 -19.68 -6.78 -17.55
C LEU A 1011 -20.44 -5.69 -16.78
N GLN A 1012 -19.87 -5.17 -15.69
CA GLN A 1012 -20.42 -4.08 -14.87
C GLN A 1012 -19.71 -2.73 -15.11
N ARG A 1013 -18.37 -2.69 -15.16
CA ARG A 1013 -17.63 -1.44 -15.41
C ARG A 1013 -16.79 -1.57 -16.68
N LEU A 1014 -17.11 -0.82 -17.73
CA LEU A 1014 -16.31 -0.75 -18.94
C LEU A 1014 -15.56 0.57 -18.98
N ARG A 1015 -14.22 0.56 -18.90
CA ARG A 1015 -13.41 1.72 -19.25
C ARG A 1015 -12.66 1.47 -20.56
N ILE A 1016 -12.89 2.37 -21.51
CA ILE A 1016 -12.24 2.47 -22.82
C ILE A 1016 -11.70 3.90 -22.87
N SER A 1017 -10.43 4.08 -22.50
CA SER A 1017 -9.74 5.36 -22.66
C SER A 1017 -8.99 5.39 -23.98
N TRP A 1018 -8.97 6.53 -24.65
CA TRP A 1018 -8.21 6.78 -25.88
C TRP A 1018 -7.23 7.92 -25.61
N LEU A 1019 -6.02 7.85 -26.16
CA LEU A 1019 -5.12 9.00 -26.27
C LEU A 1019 -4.68 9.14 -27.73
N SER A 1020 -5.03 10.28 -28.31
CA SER A 1020 -4.60 10.71 -29.65
C SER A 1020 -4.63 12.24 -29.68
N GLU A 1021 -3.63 12.80 -30.35
CA GLU A 1021 -3.53 14.23 -30.66
C GLU A 1021 -3.99 14.52 -32.10
N ASN A 1022 -4.24 13.49 -32.93
CA ASN A 1022 -4.67 13.65 -34.32
C ASN A 1022 -6.21 13.55 -34.43
N GLU A 1023 -6.81 14.58 -35.02
CA GLU A 1023 -8.26 14.61 -35.24
C GLU A 1023 -8.81 13.58 -36.26
N THR A 1024 -7.97 12.76 -36.89
CA THR A 1024 -8.37 11.88 -38.01
C THR A 1024 -8.82 10.47 -37.60
N THR A 1025 -8.30 9.92 -36.50
CA THR A 1025 -8.43 8.49 -36.17
C THR A 1025 -9.34 8.28 -34.97
N ARG A 1026 -10.65 8.50 -35.19
CA ARG A 1026 -11.67 8.58 -34.14
C ARG A 1026 -12.24 7.19 -33.80
N LEU A 1027 -12.18 6.78 -32.53
CA LEU A 1027 -12.99 5.66 -32.04
C LEU A 1027 -14.44 6.10 -31.88
N ASP A 1028 -15.15 6.16 -33.00
CA ASP A 1028 -16.55 6.60 -33.03
C ASP A 1028 -17.47 5.58 -32.33
N MET A 1029 -18.33 6.09 -31.45
CA MET A 1029 -19.27 5.31 -30.63
C MET A 1029 -20.68 5.29 -31.25
N SER A 1030 -20.81 5.56 -32.56
CA SER A 1030 -22.12 5.54 -33.24
C SER A 1030 -22.65 4.13 -33.54
N ILE A 1031 -23.96 4.05 -33.79
CA ILE A 1031 -24.65 2.84 -34.28
C ILE A 1031 -24.07 2.41 -35.64
N LYS A 1032 -23.69 3.38 -36.49
CA LYS A 1032 -23.02 3.15 -37.77
C LYS A 1032 -21.68 2.42 -37.55
N SER A 1033 -20.82 2.98 -36.71
CA SER A 1033 -19.48 2.47 -36.36
C SER A 1033 -19.49 1.21 -35.48
N GLY A 1034 -20.67 0.64 -35.21
CA GLY A 1034 -20.80 -0.72 -34.68
C GLY A 1034 -21.28 -0.82 -33.24
N LEU A 1035 -21.65 0.28 -32.57
CA LEU A 1035 -22.18 0.28 -31.19
C LEU A 1035 -23.28 -0.79 -31.00
N LYS A 1036 -24.11 -0.98 -32.03
CA LYS A 1036 -25.14 -2.03 -32.17
C LYS A 1036 -24.71 -3.43 -31.70
N HIS A 1037 -23.44 -3.83 -31.90
CA HIS A 1037 -22.94 -5.15 -31.48
C HIS A 1037 -22.75 -5.26 -29.97
N MET A 1038 -22.54 -4.15 -29.26
CA MET A 1038 -22.45 -4.12 -27.81
C MET A 1038 -23.80 -4.25 -27.10
N SER A 1039 -24.90 -4.48 -27.83
CA SER A 1039 -26.24 -4.74 -27.28
C SER A 1039 -26.28 -5.85 -26.23
N GLY A 1040 -25.32 -6.78 -26.24
CA GLY A 1040 -25.20 -7.86 -25.24
C GLY A 1040 -24.87 -7.41 -23.81
N LEU A 1041 -24.34 -6.20 -23.59
CA LEU A 1041 -23.85 -5.68 -22.28
C LEU A 1041 -24.96 -5.35 -21.26
N LYS A 1042 -25.97 -6.22 -21.12
CA LYS A 1042 -27.14 -5.97 -20.25
C LYS A 1042 -26.80 -5.75 -18.77
N SER A 1043 -25.63 -6.19 -18.31
CA SER A 1043 -25.14 -6.02 -16.93
C SER A 1043 -24.39 -4.72 -16.66
N LEU A 1044 -24.10 -3.90 -17.70
CA LEU A 1044 -23.24 -2.74 -17.58
C LEU A 1044 -23.84 -1.72 -16.62
N LYS A 1045 -23.04 -1.26 -15.66
CA LYS A 1045 -23.39 -0.29 -14.59
C LYS A 1045 -22.70 1.05 -14.80
N VAL A 1046 -21.44 1.02 -15.25
CA VAL A 1046 -20.56 2.17 -15.47
C VAL A 1046 -19.88 2.01 -16.83
N LEU A 1047 -20.00 3.01 -17.68
CA LEU A 1047 -19.21 3.18 -18.90
C LEU A 1047 -18.32 4.42 -18.72
N ASP A 1048 -17.04 4.27 -19.05
CA ASP A 1048 -16.01 5.26 -18.77
C ASP A 1048 -15.21 5.44 -20.08
N VAL A 1049 -15.66 6.39 -20.91
CA VAL A 1049 -15.06 6.75 -22.21
C VAL A 1049 -14.12 7.96 -22.08
N SER A 1050 -13.50 8.11 -20.89
CA SER A 1050 -12.58 9.20 -20.59
C SER A 1050 -11.36 9.19 -21.55
N GLY A 1051 -11.25 10.22 -22.39
CA GLY A 1051 -10.19 10.38 -23.40
C GLY A 1051 -10.63 10.17 -24.86
N ILE A 1052 -11.84 9.65 -25.12
CA ILE A 1052 -12.34 9.54 -26.50
C ILE A 1052 -12.87 10.91 -26.96
N ASN A 1053 -11.96 11.77 -27.40
CA ASN A 1053 -12.18 13.22 -27.61
C ASN A 1053 -13.27 13.61 -28.63
N THR A 1054 -13.88 12.65 -29.33
CA THR A 1054 -14.70 12.91 -30.53
C THR A 1054 -15.90 11.95 -30.69
N THR A 1055 -16.42 11.35 -29.61
CA THR A 1055 -17.54 10.38 -29.72
C THR A 1055 -18.82 11.03 -30.24
N ASN A 1056 -19.23 10.75 -31.49
CA ASN A 1056 -20.52 11.18 -32.01
C ASN A 1056 -21.65 10.28 -31.47
N ILE A 1057 -21.88 10.38 -30.16
CA ILE A 1057 -23.02 9.80 -29.45
C ILE A 1057 -24.18 10.79 -29.61
N GLY A 1058 -24.93 10.61 -30.70
CA GLY A 1058 -26.13 11.39 -31.01
C GLY A 1058 -27.34 10.95 -30.20
N GLN A 1059 -28.51 11.53 -30.51
CA GLN A 1059 -29.76 11.16 -29.86
C GLN A 1059 -30.09 9.68 -30.10
N ASP A 1060 -29.91 9.20 -31.33
CA ASP A 1060 -30.10 7.80 -31.72
C ASP A 1060 -29.23 6.85 -30.88
N GLU A 1061 -27.94 7.16 -30.70
CA GLU A 1061 -27.03 6.41 -29.83
C GLU A 1061 -27.49 6.40 -28.37
N ILE A 1062 -27.94 7.53 -27.82
CA ILE A 1062 -28.40 7.61 -26.43
C ILE A 1062 -29.71 6.83 -26.22
N GLU A 1063 -30.65 6.91 -27.15
CA GLU A 1063 -31.87 6.10 -27.11
C GLU A 1063 -31.55 4.61 -27.22
N TRP A 1064 -30.67 4.23 -28.15
CA TRP A 1064 -30.18 2.85 -28.26
C TRP A 1064 -29.48 2.37 -26.99
N ILE A 1065 -28.65 3.21 -26.35
CA ILE A 1065 -27.95 2.92 -25.08
C ILE A 1065 -28.95 2.67 -23.95
N VAL A 1066 -29.97 3.53 -23.82
CA VAL A 1066 -31.00 3.44 -22.77
C VAL A 1066 -31.93 2.24 -22.97
N GLU A 1067 -32.19 1.85 -24.22
CA GLU A 1067 -32.87 0.59 -24.52
C GLU A 1067 -31.99 -0.63 -24.22
N ASN A 1068 -30.71 -0.59 -24.63
CA ASN A 1068 -29.88 -1.78 -24.66
C ASN A 1068 -29.10 -2.07 -23.38
N TRP A 1069 -28.77 -1.10 -22.54
CA TRP A 1069 -27.98 -1.32 -21.32
C TRP A 1069 -28.79 -0.97 -20.05
N PRO A 1070 -29.80 -1.78 -19.67
CA PRO A 1070 -30.81 -1.42 -18.65
C PRO A 1070 -30.29 -1.30 -17.20
N ASN A 1071 -29.01 -1.62 -16.95
CA ASN A 1071 -28.35 -1.44 -15.65
C ASN A 1071 -27.42 -0.21 -15.60
N LEU A 1072 -27.19 0.47 -16.72
CA LEU A 1072 -26.21 1.55 -16.83
C LEU A 1072 -26.73 2.79 -16.10
N PHE A 1073 -25.98 3.24 -15.08
CA PHE A 1073 -26.35 4.42 -14.30
C PHE A 1073 -25.32 5.56 -14.39
N GLU A 1074 -24.17 5.34 -15.03
CA GLU A 1074 -23.07 6.29 -15.11
C GLU A 1074 -22.34 6.15 -16.45
N ILE A 1075 -22.36 7.21 -17.28
CA ILE A 1075 -21.39 7.43 -18.37
C ILE A 1075 -20.43 8.56 -17.94
N ARG A 1076 -19.16 8.42 -18.30
CA ARG A 1076 -18.10 9.41 -18.06
C ARG A 1076 -17.38 9.73 -19.37
N GLY A 1077 -17.07 11.01 -19.61
CA GLY A 1077 -16.23 11.45 -20.71
C GLY A 1077 -16.98 11.83 -21.99
N LEU A 1078 -18.18 12.44 -21.88
CA LEU A 1078 -18.91 12.99 -23.03
C LEU A 1078 -18.60 14.48 -23.22
N PHE A 1079 -18.65 14.97 -24.46
CA PHE A 1079 -18.28 16.35 -24.79
C PHE A 1079 -19.51 17.26 -24.93
N LEU A 1080 -19.43 18.46 -24.37
CA LEU A 1080 -20.53 19.43 -24.33
C LEU A 1080 -21.05 19.86 -25.71
N LYS A 1081 -20.21 19.88 -26.75
CA LYS A 1081 -20.61 20.24 -28.12
C LYS A 1081 -21.71 19.31 -28.63
N GLN A 1082 -21.53 17.99 -28.47
CA GLN A 1082 -22.52 16.98 -28.86
C GLN A 1082 -23.86 17.15 -28.11
N PHE A 1083 -23.81 17.59 -26.85
CA PHE A 1083 -25.01 17.81 -26.04
C PHE A 1083 -25.83 19.03 -26.48
N ARG A 1084 -25.19 20.07 -27.03
CA ARG A 1084 -25.89 21.27 -27.54
C ARG A 1084 -26.78 20.92 -28.73
N ASP A 1085 -26.27 20.14 -29.67
CA ASP A 1085 -27.01 19.66 -30.84
C ASP A 1085 -28.14 18.68 -30.45
N LEU A 1086 -27.94 17.91 -29.39
CA LEU A 1086 -28.85 16.84 -28.94
C LEU A 1086 -30.21 17.33 -28.42
N PHE A 1087 -30.31 18.59 -27.98
CA PHE A 1087 -31.48 19.08 -27.23
C PHE A 1087 -32.34 20.14 -27.94
N GLY A 1088 -31.88 20.78 -29.02
CA GLY A 1088 -32.72 21.48 -30.02
C GLY A 1088 -33.83 22.43 -29.51
N MET A 1089 -33.66 23.06 -28.34
CA MET A 1089 -34.74 23.79 -27.63
C MET A 1089 -34.38 25.26 -27.29
N LEU A 1090 -33.35 25.82 -27.91
CA LEU A 1090 -32.88 27.20 -27.63
C LEU A 1090 -33.05 28.19 -28.79
N ASP A 1091 -33.55 27.75 -29.95
CA ASP A 1091 -33.83 28.61 -31.13
C ASP A 1091 -35.13 29.42 -30.93
N GLY A 1092 -35.14 30.30 -29.93
CA GLY A 1092 -36.34 31.03 -29.49
C GLY A 1092 -36.10 32.21 -28.55
N LEU A 1093 -34.92 32.84 -28.61
CA LEU A 1093 -34.58 34.08 -27.91
C LEU A 1093 -33.96 35.05 -28.94
N ASP A 1094 -34.68 36.10 -29.28
CA ASP A 1094 -34.30 37.05 -30.33
C ASP A 1094 -33.29 38.12 -29.81
N ASP A 1095 -32.07 38.10 -30.36
CA ASP A 1095 -31.17 39.21 -30.76
C ASP A 1095 -30.91 40.47 -29.87
N GLU A 1096 -31.49 40.69 -28.68
CA GLU A 1096 -31.29 41.96 -27.92
C GLU A 1096 -30.24 41.96 -26.76
N ASP A 1097 -29.61 40.82 -26.40
CA ASP A 1097 -28.56 40.77 -25.35
C ASP A 1097 -27.13 40.80 -25.94
N GLU A 1098 -26.53 42.00 -26.02
CA GLU A 1098 -25.20 42.28 -26.61
C GLU A 1098 -23.99 41.77 -25.76
N GLU A 1099 -24.22 40.94 -24.72
CA GLU A 1099 -23.20 40.58 -23.70
C GLU A 1099 -22.42 39.27 -23.98
N PHE A 1100 -22.62 38.60 -25.12
CA PHE A 1100 -21.87 37.38 -25.48
C PHE A 1100 -20.60 37.61 -26.34
N GLY A 1101 -20.32 38.84 -26.76
CA GLY A 1101 -19.24 39.18 -27.71
C GLY A 1101 -17.78 39.09 -27.19
N LEU A 1102 -17.50 38.37 -26.11
CA LEU A 1102 -16.17 38.36 -25.44
C LEU A 1102 -15.53 36.97 -25.22
N LEU A 1103 -16.11 35.88 -25.75
CA LEU A 1103 -15.57 34.52 -25.57
C LEU A 1103 -14.88 33.89 -26.81
N GLU A 1104 -14.74 34.62 -27.92
CA GLU A 1104 -14.10 34.10 -29.15
C GLU A 1104 -12.58 34.42 -29.28
N SER A 1105 -11.88 34.77 -28.18
CA SER A 1105 -10.43 35.06 -28.25
C SER A 1105 -9.61 34.64 -27.03
N GLY A 1106 -9.59 33.34 -26.70
CA GLY A 1106 -8.69 32.82 -25.66
C GLY A 1106 -8.68 31.31 -25.42
N SER A 1107 -7.81 30.59 -26.15
CA SER A 1107 -7.38 29.18 -25.92
C SER A 1107 -8.40 28.05 -26.11
N GLU A 1108 -7.97 26.99 -26.81
CA GLU A 1108 -8.76 25.81 -27.17
C GLU A 1108 -8.75 24.70 -26.10
N GLN A 1109 -8.55 25.04 -24.82
CA GLN A 1109 -8.15 24.07 -23.77
C GLN A 1109 -9.09 23.94 -22.55
N LEU A 1110 -10.36 24.35 -22.67
CA LEU A 1110 -11.40 24.01 -21.68
C LEU A 1110 -12.43 23.03 -22.24
N ASN A 1111 -11.96 21.80 -22.48
CA ASN A 1111 -12.81 20.63 -22.73
C ASN A 1111 -13.47 20.16 -21.41
N GLU A 1112 -14.50 20.88 -20.96
CA GLU A 1112 -15.36 20.46 -19.85
C GLU A 1112 -16.00 19.09 -20.16
N LEU A 1113 -15.72 18.10 -19.30
CA LEU A 1113 -16.23 16.74 -19.44
C LEU A 1113 -17.61 16.62 -18.79
N ALA A 1114 -18.60 16.20 -19.57
CA ALA A 1114 -19.94 15.91 -19.05
C ALA A 1114 -20.01 14.48 -18.49
N HIS A 1115 -20.59 14.34 -17.29
CA HIS A 1115 -21.11 13.08 -16.79
C HIS A 1115 -22.62 13.00 -17.01
N ILE A 1116 -23.08 11.88 -17.57
CA ILE A 1116 -24.51 11.53 -17.58
C ILE A 1116 -24.74 10.46 -16.52
N GLN A 1117 -25.60 10.77 -15.55
CA GLN A 1117 -26.11 9.78 -14.60
C GLN A 1117 -27.59 9.54 -14.80
N TRP A 1118 -28.00 8.26 -14.82
CA TRP A 1118 -29.41 7.89 -14.84
C TRP A 1118 -29.91 7.57 -13.44
N LEU A 1119 -30.76 8.45 -12.92
CA LEU A 1119 -31.66 8.10 -11.85
C LEU A 1119 -32.74 7.13 -12.37
N LYS A 1120 -33.32 6.35 -11.45
CA LYS A 1120 -34.27 5.22 -11.68
C LYS A 1120 -35.51 5.47 -12.56
N HIS A 1121 -35.72 6.69 -13.03
CA HIS A 1121 -36.92 7.13 -13.75
C HIS A 1121 -36.67 7.40 -15.24
N ARG A 1122 -35.58 6.86 -15.81
CA ARG A 1122 -35.25 6.92 -17.26
C ARG A 1122 -35.29 8.34 -17.85
N ARG A 1123 -34.82 9.34 -17.10
CA ARG A 1123 -34.44 10.65 -17.63
C ARG A 1123 -32.94 10.85 -17.34
N PRO A 1124 -32.10 11.15 -18.34
CA PRO A 1124 -30.73 11.53 -18.08
C PRO A 1124 -30.71 12.84 -17.28
N TYR A 1125 -29.73 12.99 -16.39
CA TYR A 1125 -29.39 14.28 -15.80
C TYR A 1125 -27.88 14.48 -15.95
N MET A 1126 -27.51 15.69 -16.39
CA MET A 1126 -26.12 16.10 -16.52
C MET A 1126 -25.54 16.43 -15.14
N ILE A 1127 -24.30 16.03 -14.91
CA ILE A 1127 -23.44 16.57 -13.86
C ILE A 1127 -22.18 17.08 -14.58
N LEU A 1128 -21.98 18.40 -14.58
CA LEU A 1128 -20.70 19.03 -14.91
C LEU A 1128 -19.72 18.79 -13.74
N SER A 1129 -18.44 18.58 -14.04
CA SER A 1129 -17.42 18.16 -13.06
C SER A 1129 -16.08 18.86 -13.24
#